data_AF-A0A2D8HEV0-F1
#
_entry.id   AF-A0A2D8HEV0-F1
#
_cell.length_a   1.000
_cell.length_b   1.000
_cell.length_c   1.000
_cell.angle_alpha   90.00
_cell.angle_beta   90.00
_cell.angle_gamma   90.00
#
_symmetry.space_group_name_H-M   'P 1'
#
loop_
_entity.id
_entity.type
_entity.pdbx_description
1 polymer ?
#
loop_
_entity_poly.entity_id
_entity_poly.type
_entity_poly.pdbx_seq_one_letter_code
_entity_poly.pdbx_strand_id
1 'polypeptide(L)'
;MSPILEGIDASPFVVADITYLNPNVVYEIGFAIGRKKKVLLIRNSDYEGDWDIAKTVGIFDTIGYSSYRTEDDLRNKLTSHVSNHALPFEVTVNNKAPVYVMPNNGKSSASTHLIGRVKKARYRYRSFSSTEDVRLSATDAIAQVAQSAGVITMLDDDNIEQTVRALFIAGLADGMNKPSLLLSPYMAETPLDVRDKAKLYKDQNDIVDIVADFCPEINAKLQESSPPPIIAPNLLGRISVGDPTAENEMTTLENYYLQTDQYLRASRGEVNLVVGRKGSGKTALFIRLRDTTRSDKRNIVVDLKPESYQLLKLKDEILEHLAEGSKQHLITAFWEYLILLEVTYKLLEKDRNSHRFNHNIRDLYEKLESIYTGSEGISEGDFSERIMQLSQRLSENYSSKVHENENKITGQNLTELLYTHDLKALKKALSRYLEHKRNILVLFDNLDKSWSTIGVDRTDAITLRCLIDASRKVERDMQKRGHEFRCIVFVRNDVYQHLMANSPDYGKEMRATLDWSDTDLLRELLRLRLISNLDEEFKEAGFQDIWAGISESHVFGEETSSFLIDRSLMRPRNVLKLFGHARAFAVNFRKEKIDQEDFYKGLKTYSQDLLIELDRELSDVFPDAKDLLYYFIDSPSIITVDQLYNVMSEAAIPEERQETIRNFLLYHGVIGLRLDDKDQYIFDVGYDLKQILIRVTRLGTEARFVLNPAFAPALEIKDQLFEQQSSFALK
;
A
#
# COMPACT_ATOMS: atom_id res chain seq x y z
N MET A 1 -24.74 -27.11 4.54
CA MET A 1 -24.57 -25.68 4.89
C MET A 1 -25.00 -25.52 6.34
N SER A 2 -24.40 -24.58 7.08
CA SER A 2 -24.79 -24.30 8.48
C SER A 2 -26.28 -23.89 8.52
N PRO A 3 -27.09 -24.38 9.49
CA PRO A 3 -28.50 -24.01 9.63
C PRO A 3 -28.75 -22.49 9.70
N ILE A 4 -27.74 -21.74 10.18
CA ILE A 4 -27.80 -20.28 10.26
C ILE A 4 -27.77 -19.65 8.86
N LEU A 5 -26.94 -20.15 7.94
CA LEU A 5 -26.86 -19.63 6.57
C LEU A 5 -28.16 -19.88 5.78
N GLU A 6 -28.79 -21.03 5.99
CA GLU A 6 -30.13 -21.31 5.44
C GLU A 6 -31.18 -20.36 6.02
N GLY A 7 -31.08 -20.04 7.32
CA GLY A 7 -31.90 -19.02 7.97
C GLY A 7 -31.70 -17.62 7.38
N ILE A 8 -30.47 -17.22 7.07
CA ILE A 8 -30.15 -15.95 6.41
C ILE A 8 -30.78 -15.90 5.01
N ASP A 9 -30.66 -16.96 4.22
CA ASP A 9 -31.24 -17.02 2.88
C ASP A 9 -32.77 -16.95 2.90
N ALA A 10 -33.41 -17.58 3.89
CA ALA A 10 -34.86 -17.53 4.09
C ALA A 10 -35.35 -16.18 4.64
N SER A 11 -34.48 -15.38 5.26
CA SER A 11 -34.86 -14.13 5.94
C SER A 11 -34.91 -12.94 4.97
N PRO A 12 -35.80 -11.95 5.18
CA PRO A 12 -35.86 -10.74 4.36
C PRO A 12 -34.70 -9.77 4.66
N PHE A 13 -34.24 -9.73 5.91
CA PHE A 13 -33.11 -8.94 6.39
C PHE A 13 -32.47 -9.66 7.58
N VAL A 14 -31.25 -9.26 7.92
CA VAL A 14 -30.48 -9.78 9.06
C VAL A 14 -30.20 -8.64 10.03
N VAL A 15 -30.32 -8.92 11.32
CA VAL A 15 -29.90 -8.02 12.40
C VAL A 15 -28.72 -8.66 13.09
N ALA A 16 -27.62 -7.93 13.24
CA ALA A 16 -26.42 -8.42 13.89
C ALA A 16 -25.94 -7.43 14.95
N ASP A 17 -25.66 -7.95 16.15
CA ASP A 17 -25.05 -7.18 17.23
C ASP A 17 -23.53 -7.20 17.07
N ILE A 18 -22.94 -6.00 17.00
CA ILE A 18 -21.51 -5.78 16.84
C ILE A 18 -20.87 -5.16 18.09
N THR A 19 -21.55 -5.25 19.24
CA THR A 19 -20.98 -4.84 20.54
C THR A 19 -19.74 -5.68 20.85
N TYR A 20 -19.81 -7.00 20.63
CA TYR A 20 -18.67 -7.90 20.66
C TYR A 20 -18.58 -8.61 19.31
N LEU A 21 -17.39 -8.63 18.72
CA LEU A 21 -17.17 -9.14 17.36
C LEU A 21 -17.01 -10.66 17.40
N ASN A 22 -18.14 -11.37 17.42
CA ASN A 22 -18.14 -12.82 17.30
C ASN A 22 -17.68 -13.26 15.89
N PRO A 23 -16.64 -14.10 15.76
CA PRO A 23 -16.10 -14.54 14.46
C PRO A 23 -17.15 -15.15 13.50
N ASN A 24 -18.13 -15.91 14.01
CA ASN A 24 -19.20 -16.47 13.18
C ASN A 24 -20.13 -15.36 12.67
N VAL A 25 -20.55 -14.45 13.56
CA VAL A 25 -21.41 -13.31 13.19
C VAL A 25 -20.73 -12.40 12.17
N VAL A 26 -19.41 -12.18 12.29
CA VAL A 26 -18.65 -11.40 11.30
C VAL A 26 -18.71 -12.05 9.90
N TYR A 27 -18.53 -13.38 9.83
CA TYR A 27 -18.69 -14.14 8.60
C TYR A 27 -20.13 -14.10 8.07
N GLU A 28 -21.13 -14.26 8.94
CA GLU A 28 -22.56 -14.20 8.61
C GLU A 28 -22.98 -12.83 8.06
N ILE A 29 -22.47 -11.73 8.62
CA ILE A 29 -22.69 -10.37 8.11
C ILE A 29 -22.17 -10.28 6.67
N GLY A 30 -20.94 -10.74 6.41
CA GLY A 30 -20.37 -10.78 5.07
C GLY A 30 -21.22 -11.62 4.12
N PHE A 31 -21.65 -12.81 4.55
CA PHE A 31 -22.50 -13.71 3.78
C PHE A 31 -23.85 -13.08 3.42
N ALA A 32 -24.52 -12.46 4.39
CA ALA A 32 -25.79 -11.77 4.18
C ALA A 32 -25.67 -10.62 3.17
N ILE A 33 -24.60 -9.82 3.26
CA ILE A 33 -24.31 -8.76 2.27
C ILE A 33 -24.08 -9.37 0.88
N GLY A 34 -23.27 -10.43 0.79
CA GLY A 34 -23.00 -11.13 -0.47
C GLY A 34 -24.26 -11.68 -1.15
N ARG A 35 -25.23 -12.16 -0.35
CA ARG A 35 -26.56 -12.60 -0.79
C ARG A 35 -27.52 -11.47 -1.15
N LYS A 36 -27.05 -10.21 -1.14
CA LYS A 36 -27.88 -9.01 -1.33
C LYS A 36 -29.06 -8.97 -0.35
N LYS A 37 -28.81 -9.30 0.92
CA LYS A 37 -29.76 -9.09 2.02
C LYS A 37 -29.46 -7.77 2.70
N LYS A 38 -30.51 -7.13 3.24
CA LYS A 38 -30.31 -5.98 4.13
C LYS A 38 -29.69 -6.49 5.44
N VAL A 39 -28.60 -5.86 5.87
CA VAL A 39 -28.03 -6.05 7.20
C VAL A 39 -28.24 -4.77 8.01
N LEU A 40 -28.76 -4.94 9.22
CA LEU A 40 -28.89 -3.89 10.24
C LEU A 40 -27.92 -4.21 11.37
N LEU A 41 -26.89 -3.39 11.52
CA LEU A 41 -25.93 -3.52 12.61
C LEU A 41 -26.42 -2.72 13.83
N ILE A 42 -26.38 -3.35 15.00
CA ILE A 42 -26.72 -2.71 16.28
C ILE A 42 -25.54 -2.80 17.24
N ARG A 43 -25.40 -1.81 18.11
CA ARG A 43 -24.36 -1.78 19.15
C ARG A 43 -24.91 -1.23 20.45
N ASN A 44 -24.62 -1.89 21.57
CA ASN A 44 -24.92 -1.33 22.88
C ASN A 44 -23.88 -0.25 23.23
N SER A 45 -24.30 0.99 23.44
CA SER A 45 -23.38 2.10 23.75
C SER A 45 -22.91 2.15 25.21
N ASP A 46 -23.54 1.38 26.10
CA ASP A 46 -23.14 1.32 27.52
C ASP A 46 -21.94 0.40 27.74
N TYR A 47 -21.58 -0.40 26.74
CA TYR A 47 -20.39 -1.26 26.75
C TYR A 47 -19.36 -0.78 25.74
N GLU A 48 -18.09 -0.78 26.16
CA GLU A 48 -16.96 -0.57 25.26
C GLU A 48 -16.92 -1.68 24.21
N GLY A 49 -17.00 -2.93 24.66
CA GLY A 49 -17.04 -4.10 23.79
C GLY A 49 -15.77 -4.25 22.96
N ASP A 50 -15.90 -4.74 21.73
CA ASP A 50 -14.80 -4.84 20.77
C ASP A 50 -14.76 -3.62 19.83
N TRP A 51 -15.19 -2.45 20.32
CA TRP A 51 -15.39 -1.28 19.48
C TRP A 51 -14.08 -0.72 18.91
N ASP A 52 -12.99 -0.80 19.66
CA ASP A 52 -11.68 -0.37 19.13
C ASP A 52 -11.19 -1.31 18.02
N ILE A 53 -11.45 -2.62 18.12
CA ILE A 53 -11.19 -3.57 17.04
C ILE A 53 -12.06 -3.23 15.82
N ALA A 54 -13.35 -2.93 16.04
CA ALA A 54 -14.27 -2.56 14.96
C ALA A 54 -13.79 -1.32 14.20
N LYS A 55 -13.34 -0.27 14.92
CA LYS A 55 -12.76 0.95 14.34
C LYS A 55 -11.50 0.65 13.54
N THR A 56 -10.54 -0.10 14.11
CA THR A 56 -9.26 -0.38 13.45
C THR A 56 -9.42 -1.29 12.24
N VAL A 57 -10.42 -2.16 12.25
CA VAL A 57 -10.79 -2.97 11.08
C VAL A 57 -11.41 -2.12 9.97
N GLY A 58 -12.27 -1.16 10.31
CA GLY A 58 -12.88 -0.18 9.39
C GLY A 58 -14.11 -0.67 8.60
N ILE A 59 -14.42 -1.96 8.66
CA ILE A 59 -15.53 -2.59 7.93
C ILE A 59 -16.88 -2.04 8.42
N PHE A 60 -17.07 -2.02 9.73
CA PHE A 60 -18.37 -1.73 10.33
C PHE A 60 -18.74 -0.24 10.28
N ASP A 61 -17.77 0.65 10.09
CA ASP A 61 -17.99 2.10 10.03
C ASP A 61 -18.70 2.54 8.74
N THR A 62 -18.38 1.88 7.62
CA THR A 62 -18.93 2.23 6.30
C THR A 62 -20.26 1.54 5.99
N ILE A 63 -20.58 0.45 6.68
CA ILE A 63 -21.92 -0.17 6.64
C ILE A 63 -22.92 0.67 7.43
N GLY A 64 -22.45 1.32 8.50
CA GLY A 64 -23.26 2.05 9.46
C GLY A 64 -23.92 1.13 10.49
N TYR A 65 -24.10 1.64 11.70
CA TYR A 65 -24.74 0.91 12.80
C TYR A 65 -25.67 1.82 13.60
N SER A 66 -26.62 1.22 14.32
CA SER A 66 -27.50 1.91 15.26
C SER A 66 -27.10 1.61 16.70
N SER A 67 -26.75 2.64 17.47
CA SER A 67 -26.44 2.47 18.89
C SER A 67 -27.71 2.33 19.73
N TYR A 68 -27.75 1.45 20.72
CA TYR A 68 -28.84 1.37 21.69
C TYR A 68 -28.32 1.35 23.14
N ARG A 69 -29.17 1.70 24.11
CA ARG A 69 -28.83 1.61 25.56
C ARG A 69 -29.78 0.71 26.34
N THR A 70 -31.08 0.88 26.10
CA THR A 70 -32.13 0.17 26.84
C THR A 70 -32.89 -0.80 25.95
N GLU A 71 -33.63 -1.71 26.56
CA GLU A 71 -34.51 -2.64 25.83
C GLU A 71 -35.54 -1.89 24.98
N ASP A 72 -36.12 -0.81 25.51
CA ASP A 72 -37.11 0.01 24.78
C ASP A 72 -36.50 0.68 23.55
N ASP A 73 -35.26 1.16 23.65
CA ASP A 73 -34.53 1.76 22.53
C ASP A 73 -34.25 0.72 21.42
N LEU A 74 -33.79 -0.47 21.81
CA LEU A 74 -33.60 -1.58 20.88
C LEU A 74 -34.93 -2.01 20.23
N ARG A 75 -36.00 -2.18 21.03
CA ARG A 75 -37.33 -2.53 20.56
C ARG A 75 -37.83 -1.50 19.54
N ASN A 76 -37.68 -0.21 19.82
CA ASN A 76 -38.08 0.86 18.91
C ASN A 76 -37.30 0.80 17.59
N LYS A 77 -35.98 0.56 17.62
CA LYS A 77 -35.17 0.40 16.39
C LYS A 77 -35.60 -0.80 15.56
N LEU A 78 -35.85 -1.95 16.20
CA LEU A 78 -36.22 -3.18 15.50
C LEU A 78 -37.66 -3.18 14.98
N THR A 79 -38.57 -2.44 15.63
CA THR A 79 -39.99 -2.35 15.23
C THR A 79 -40.29 -1.16 14.34
N SER A 80 -39.39 -0.17 14.28
CA SER A 80 -39.44 0.88 13.26
C SER A 80 -39.36 0.27 11.85
N HIS A 81 -39.85 0.98 10.83
CA HIS A 81 -39.85 0.45 9.47
C HIS A 81 -38.42 0.18 8.99
N VAL A 82 -38.02 -1.10 8.97
CA VAL A 82 -36.76 -1.54 8.37
C VAL A 82 -36.99 -1.75 6.88
N SER A 83 -36.38 -0.89 6.07
CA SER A 83 -36.36 -1.06 4.62
C SER A 83 -35.69 -2.39 4.25
N ASN A 84 -36.35 -3.21 3.44
CA ASN A 84 -35.78 -4.48 2.94
C ASN A 84 -34.78 -4.29 1.78
N HIS A 85 -34.38 -3.05 1.48
CA HIS A 85 -33.48 -2.76 0.37
C HIS A 85 -32.03 -3.05 0.75
N ALA A 86 -31.40 -4.00 0.05
CA ALA A 86 -29.99 -4.32 0.21
C ALA A 86 -29.06 -3.24 -0.36
N LEU A 87 -27.78 -3.31 0.06
CA LEU A 87 -26.71 -2.48 -0.48
C LEU A 87 -26.58 -2.73 -2.00
N PRO A 88 -26.61 -1.68 -2.84
CA PRO A 88 -26.47 -1.85 -4.27
C PRO A 88 -25.01 -2.10 -4.64
N PHE A 89 -24.73 -3.26 -5.23
CA PHE A 89 -23.44 -3.54 -5.87
C PHE A 89 -23.60 -4.53 -7.03
N GLU A 90 -22.70 -4.42 -7.99
CA GLU A 90 -22.61 -5.30 -9.14
C GLU A 90 -21.55 -6.38 -8.92
N VAL A 91 -21.81 -7.58 -9.44
CA VAL A 91 -20.88 -8.71 -9.37
C VAL A 91 -20.35 -8.96 -10.79
N THR A 92 -19.29 -8.24 -11.15
CA THR A 92 -18.66 -8.32 -12.47
C THR A 92 -17.21 -8.73 -12.32
N VAL A 93 -16.83 -9.91 -12.81
CA VAL A 93 -15.46 -10.42 -12.68
C VAL A 93 -14.49 -9.57 -13.50
N ASN A 94 -13.43 -9.12 -12.84
CA ASN A 94 -12.30 -8.46 -13.48
C ASN A 94 -11.36 -9.54 -14.08
N ASN A 95 -11.51 -9.82 -15.36
CA ASN A 95 -10.71 -10.83 -16.06
C ASN A 95 -9.21 -10.48 -16.12
N LYS A 96 -8.82 -9.21 -15.91
CA LYS A 96 -7.41 -8.79 -15.91
C LYS A 96 -6.72 -9.05 -14.58
N ALA A 97 -7.42 -8.93 -13.45
CA ALA A 97 -6.92 -9.19 -12.11
C ALA A 97 -7.93 -10.00 -11.28
N PRO A 98 -8.12 -11.29 -11.65
CA PRO A 98 -9.27 -12.08 -11.22
C PRO A 98 -9.17 -12.61 -9.79
N VAL A 99 -8.02 -12.56 -9.15
CA VAL A 99 -7.83 -13.11 -7.79
C VAL A 99 -7.73 -11.97 -6.78
N TYR A 100 -8.39 -12.11 -5.64
CA TYR A 100 -8.19 -11.24 -4.49
C TYR A 100 -7.55 -12.03 -3.35
N VAL A 101 -6.45 -11.52 -2.79
CA VAL A 101 -5.64 -12.21 -1.79
C VAL A 101 -5.48 -11.33 -0.56
N MET A 102 -5.78 -11.87 0.62
CA MET A 102 -5.50 -11.23 1.90
C MET A 102 -4.51 -12.08 2.70
N PRO A 103 -3.20 -11.82 2.57
CA PRO A 103 -2.17 -12.50 3.35
C PRO A 103 -2.17 -12.03 4.82
N ASN A 104 -1.52 -12.77 5.72
CA ASN A 104 -1.40 -12.38 7.13
C ASN A 104 -0.59 -11.09 7.31
N ASN A 105 -0.96 -10.33 8.34
CA ASN A 105 -0.35 -9.05 8.68
C ASN A 105 0.98 -9.28 9.42
N GLY A 106 2.00 -9.60 8.64
CA GLY A 106 3.33 -9.87 9.14
C GLY A 106 4.16 -10.46 8.01
N LYS A 107 5.46 -10.21 8.05
CA LYS A 107 6.47 -10.75 7.12
C LYS A 107 6.63 -12.26 7.39
N SER A 108 5.54 -13.02 7.28
CA SER A 108 5.53 -14.46 7.50
C SER A 108 5.91 -15.15 6.21
N SER A 109 6.73 -16.18 6.33
CA SER A 109 7.09 -16.99 5.17
C SER A 109 5.86 -17.64 4.51
N ALA A 110 4.80 -17.92 5.29
CA ALA A 110 3.53 -18.39 4.76
C ALA A 110 2.91 -17.41 3.74
N SER A 111 2.90 -16.11 4.04
CA SER A 111 2.41 -15.06 3.14
C SER A 111 3.26 -14.96 1.86
N THR A 112 4.59 -15.03 1.97
CA THR A 112 5.51 -14.99 0.83
C THR A 112 5.29 -16.19 -0.10
N HIS A 113 5.16 -17.40 0.46
CA HIS A 113 4.89 -18.62 -0.30
C HIS A 113 3.51 -18.61 -0.98
N LEU A 114 2.47 -18.11 -0.30
CA LEU A 114 1.14 -17.91 -0.88
C LEU A 114 1.22 -17.00 -2.13
N ILE A 115 1.82 -15.81 -1.98
CA ILE A 115 1.95 -14.84 -3.07
C ILE A 115 2.80 -15.42 -4.21
N GLY A 116 3.91 -16.07 -3.88
CA GLY A 116 4.78 -16.75 -4.85
C GLY A 116 4.02 -17.80 -5.64
N ARG A 117 3.16 -18.59 -5.00
CA ARG A 117 2.36 -19.63 -5.66
C ARG A 117 1.27 -19.08 -6.57
N VAL A 118 0.58 -18.01 -6.15
CA VAL A 118 -0.41 -17.30 -6.99
C VAL A 118 0.26 -16.72 -8.24
N LYS A 119 1.45 -16.12 -8.10
CA LYS A 119 2.26 -15.64 -9.23
C LYS A 119 2.69 -16.78 -10.15
N LYS A 120 3.16 -17.91 -9.59
CA LYS A 120 3.54 -19.13 -10.37
C LYS A 120 2.35 -19.71 -11.14
N ALA A 121 1.13 -19.60 -10.60
CA ALA A 121 -0.11 -19.95 -11.30
C ALA A 121 -0.49 -18.98 -12.43
N ARG A 122 0.28 -17.90 -12.64
CA ARG A 122 0.07 -16.84 -13.64
C ARG A 122 -1.20 -16.01 -13.43
N TYR A 123 -1.76 -16.04 -12.23
CA TYR A 123 -2.83 -15.12 -11.88
C TYR A 123 -2.26 -13.75 -11.53
N ARG A 124 -2.87 -12.71 -12.10
CA ARG A 124 -2.77 -11.35 -11.55
C ARG A 124 -3.74 -11.25 -10.39
N TYR A 125 -3.34 -10.55 -9.34
CA TYR A 125 -4.15 -10.46 -8.13
C TYR A 125 -4.21 -9.03 -7.60
N ARG A 126 -5.25 -8.76 -6.83
CA ARG A 126 -5.43 -7.58 -5.97
C ARG A 126 -5.26 -8.04 -4.52
N SER A 127 -4.81 -7.18 -3.63
CA SER A 127 -4.59 -7.55 -2.24
C SER A 127 -4.84 -6.42 -1.26
N PHE A 128 -5.18 -6.79 -0.04
CA PHE A 128 -5.19 -5.89 1.11
C PHE A 128 -4.00 -6.18 2.02
N SER A 129 -3.33 -5.14 2.49
CA SER A 129 -2.25 -5.24 3.47
C SER A 129 -2.41 -4.17 4.53
N SER A 130 -2.43 -4.57 5.81
CA SER A 130 -2.52 -3.59 6.90
C SER A 130 -1.27 -2.72 7.07
N THR A 131 -0.18 -3.04 6.36
CA THR A 131 1.01 -2.20 6.30
C THR A 131 0.84 -1.00 5.37
N GLU A 132 -0.01 -1.15 4.35
CA GLU A 132 -0.31 -0.09 3.39
C GLU A 132 -1.54 0.71 3.84
N ASP A 133 -2.63 0.02 4.15
CA ASP A 133 -3.91 0.57 4.58
C ASP A 133 -4.32 -0.08 5.90
N VAL A 134 -4.36 0.67 7.00
CA VAL A 134 -4.70 0.09 8.32
C VAL A 134 -6.16 -0.38 8.35
N ARG A 135 -7.06 0.37 7.70
CA ARG A 135 -8.50 0.11 7.67
C ARG A 135 -8.94 -0.44 6.33
N LEU A 136 -9.88 -1.39 6.35
CA LEU A 136 -10.55 -1.93 5.18
C LEU A 136 -12.02 -1.53 5.23
N SER A 137 -12.47 -0.66 4.33
CA SER A 137 -13.88 -0.31 4.25
C SER A 137 -14.73 -1.49 3.74
N ALA A 138 -15.98 -1.59 4.17
CA ALA A 138 -16.89 -2.60 3.65
C ALA A 138 -17.18 -2.41 2.16
N THR A 139 -17.27 -1.16 1.70
CA THR A 139 -17.44 -0.85 0.27
C THR A 139 -16.28 -1.36 -0.57
N ASP A 140 -15.05 -1.19 -0.09
CA ASP A 140 -13.88 -1.71 -0.79
C ASP A 140 -13.85 -3.23 -0.73
N ALA A 141 -14.10 -3.84 0.44
CA ALA A 141 -14.16 -5.29 0.57
C ALA A 141 -15.21 -5.92 -0.38
N ILE A 142 -16.44 -5.34 -0.43
CA ILE A 142 -17.50 -5.76 -1.35
C ILE A 142 -17.04 -5.62 -2.79
N ALA A 143 -16.47 -4.47 -3.18
CA ALA A 143 -16.01 -4.23 -4.54
C ALA A 143 -14.89 -5.20 -4.95
N GLN A 144 -13.91 -5.42 -4.06
CA GLN A 144 -12.79 -6.32 -4.33
C GLN A 144 -13.27 -7.76 -4.53
N VAL A 145 -14.14 -8.26 -3.65
CA VAL A 145 -14.71 -9.62 -3.73
C VAL A 145 -15.64 -9.77 -4.94
N ALA A 146 -16.51 -8.79 -5.20
CA ALA A 146 -17.45 -8.84 -6.32
C ALA A 146 -16.73 -8.95 -7.68
N GLN A 147 -15.60 -8.24 -7.80
CA GLN A 147 -14.73 -8.27 -8.98
C GLN A 147 -13.86 -9.53 -9.10
N SER A 148 -13.85 -10.41 -8.10
CA SER A 148 -12.98 -11.59 -8.10
C SER A 148 -13.64 -12.80 -8.73
N ALA A 149 -12.84 -13.63 -9.41
CA ALA A 149 -13.18 -15.00 -9.78
C ALA A 149 -12.77 -15.99 -8.69
N GLY A 150 -11.78 -15.65 -7.86
CA GLY A 150 -11.37 -16.44 -6.70
C GLY A 150 -10.86 -15.54 -5.58
N VAL A 151 -11.14 -15.92 -4.33
CA VAL A 151 -10.74 -15.18 -3.13
C VAL A 151 -9.89 -16.08 -2.25
N ILE A 152 -8.74 -15.59 -1.78
CA ILE A 152 -7.86 -16.32 -0.86
C ILE A 152 -7.63 -15.45 0.37
N THR A 153 -7.95 -15.97 1.55
CA THR A 153 -7.75 -15.29 2.83
C THR A 153 -6.98 -16.18 3.79
N MET A 154 -6.22 -15.57 4.70
CA MET A 154 -5.51 -16.26 5.77
C MET A 154 -6.05 -15.82 7.14
N LEU A 155 -6.29 -16.79 8.02
CA LEU A 155 -6.53 -16.56 9.44
C LEU A 155 -5.21 -16.36 10.17
N ASP A 156 -5.27 -15.59 11.25
CA ASP A 156 -4.12 -15.28 12.10
C ASP A 156 -4.57 -15.34 13.57
N ASP A 157 -4.14 -16.37 14.28
CA ASP A 157 -4.52 -16.59 15.68
C ASP A 157 -4.06 -15.44 16.58
N ASP A 158 -2.89 -14.89 16.28
CA ASP A 158 -2.28 -13.82 17.09
C ASP A 158 -2.83 -12.43 16.73
N ASN A 159 -3.65 -12.33 15.68
CA ASN A 159 -4.16 -11.06 15.18
C ASN A 159 -5.67 -11.11 14.93
N ILE A 160 -6.44 -10.70 15.96
CA ILE A 160 -7.90 -10.66 15.91
C ILE A 160 -8.40 -9.76 14.77
N GLU A 161 -7.78 -8.61 14.52
CA GLU A 161 -8.21 -7.72 13.44
C GLU A 161 -8.09 -8.37 12.06
N GLN A 162 -7.00 -9.12 11.83
CA GLN A 162 -6.79 -9.88 10.60
C GLN A 162 -7.86 -10.96 10.45
N THR A 163 -8.14 -11.68 11.53
CA THR A 163 -9.18 -12.71 11.57
C THR A 163 -10.57 -12.13 11.28
N VAL A 164 -10.94 -10.98 11.85
CA VAL A 164 -12.20 -10.28 11.54
C VAL A 164 -12.28 -9.92 10.06
N ARG A 165 -11.23 -9.33 9.48
CA ARG A 165 -11.19 -9.01 8.03
C ARG A 165 -11.33 -10.25 7.17
N ALA A 166 -10.62 -11.34 7.52
CA ALA A 166 -10.61 -12.60 6.77
C ALA A 166 -11.99 -13.26 6.73
N LEU A 167 -12.66 -13.30 7.87
CA LEU A 167 -13.98 -13.92 8.02
C LEU A 167 -15.05 -13.10 7.29
N PHE A 168 -15.00 -11.78 7.37
CA PHE A 168 -15.92 -10.92 6.62
C PHE A 168 -15.76 -11.11 5.10
N ILE A 169 -14.52 -11.12 4.60
CA ILE A 169 -14.22 -11.36 3.18
C ILE A 169 -14.64 -12.77 2.73
N ALA A 170 -14.37 -13.79 3.54
CA ALA A 170 -14.80 -15.17 3.28
C ALA A 170 -16.34 -15.26 3.19
N GLY A 171 -17.03 -14.61 4.13
CA GLY A 171 -18.49 -14.50 4.12
C GLY A 171 -19.01 -13.85 2.84
N LEU A 172 -18.44 -12.71 2.44
CA LEU A 172 -18.79 -12.05 1.18
C LEU A 172 -18.60 -12.98 -0.04
N ALA A 173 -17.48 -13.68 -0.12
CA ALA A 173 -17.16 -14.56 -1.24
C ALA A 173 -18.18 -15.71 -1.35
N ASP A 174 -18.49 -16.35 -0.22
CA ASP A 174 -19.50 -17.41 -0.13
C ASP A 174 -20.91 -16.89 -0.46
N GLY A 175 -21.29 -15.72 0.05
CA GLY A 175 -22.57 -15.09 -0.24
C GLY A 175 -22.75 -14.74 -1.72
N MET A 176 -21.65 -14.37 -2.40
CA MET A 176 -21.63 -14.09 -3.84
C MET A 176 -21.41 -15.34 -4.71
N ASN A 177 -21.36 -16.54 -4.12
CA ASN A 177 -21.04 -17.82 -4.79
C ASN A 177 -19.73 -17.75 -5.60
N LYS A 178 -18.68 -17.20 -4.99
CA LYS A 178 -17.32 -17.16 -5.53
C LYS A 178 -16.49 -18.28 -4.88
N PRO A 179 -15.64 -18.99 -5.65
CA PRO A 179 -14.62 -19.85 -5.06
C PRO A 179 -13.81 -19.09 -4.01
N SER A 180 -13.71 -19.66 -2.81
CA SER A 180 -12.99 -19.07 -1.69
C SER A 180 -12.10 -20.09 -1.01
N LEU A 181 -10.84 -19.72 -0.77
CA LEU A 181 -9.88 -20.50 0.00
C LEU A 181 -9.54 -19.76 1.30
N LEU A 182 -9.95 -20.33 2.44
CA LEU A 182 -9.59 -19.84 3.77
C LEU A 182 -8.45 -20.70 4.33
N LEU A 183 -7.25 -20.15 4.42
CA LEU A 183 -6.08 -20.83 4.98
C LEU A 183 -6.00 -20.56 6.48
N SER A 184 -5.65 -21.58 7.25
CA SER A 184 -5.54 -21.47 8.71
C SER A 184 -4.35 -22.29 9.22
N PRO A 185 -3.58 -21.79 10.20
CA PRO A 185 -2.57 -22.60 10.88
C PRO A 185 -3.19 -23.88 11.45
N TYR A 186 -2.46 -25.00 11.43
CA TYR A 186 -2.99 -26.31 11.85
C TYR A 186 -3.49 -26.35 13.31
N MET A 187 -2.92 -25.52 14.19
CA MET A 187 -3.29 -25.47 15.62
C MET A 187 -4.29 -24.35 15.94
N ALA A 188 -4.75 -23.61 14.92
CA ALA A 188 -5.64 -22.48 15.08
C ALA A 188 -7.08 -22.89 15.41
N GLU A 189 -7.72 -22.10 16.27
CA GLU A 189 -9.15 -22.24 16.50
C GLU A 189 -9.93 -21.64 15.33
N THR A 190 -10.62 -22.50 14.58
CA THR A 190 -11.48 -22.06 13.48
C THR A 190 -12.93 -21.92 13.94
N PRO A 191 -13.61 -20.80 13.61
CA PRO A 191 -15.03 -20.61 13.91
C PRO A 191 -15.89 -21.70 13.28
N LEU A 192 -16.99 -22.03 13.94
CA LEU A 192 -17.85 -23.17 13.57
C LEU A 192 -18.32 -23.09 12.11
N ASP A 193 -18.76 -21.91 11.65
CA ASP A 193 -19.34 -21.76 10.30
C ASP A 193 -18.32 -21.91 9.16
N VAL A 194 -17.04 -21.76 9.46
CA VAL A 194 -15.95 -21.87 8.47
C VAL A 194 -15.04 -23.08 8.71
N ARG A 195 -15.22 -23.82 9.80
CA ARG A 195 -14.35 -24.92 10.23
C ARG A 195 -14.15 -25.99 9.15
N ASP A 196 -15.23 -26.40 8.49
CA ASP A 196 -15.17 -27.43 7.43
C ASP A 196 -14.58 -26.89 6.11
N LYS A 197 -14.56 -25.57 5.94
CA LYS A 197 -14.03 -24.90 4.74
C LYS A 197 -12.55 -24.50 4.90
N ALA A 198 -12.12 -24.24 6.13
CA ALA A 198 -10.76 -23.84 6.42
C ALA A 198 -9.76 -24.95 6.03
N LYS A 199 -8.76 -24.59 5.22
CA LYS A 199 -7.67 -25.47 4.85
C LYS A 199 -6.50 -25.24 5.81
N LEU A 200 -6.24 -26.27 6.61
CA LEU A 200 -5.18 -26.27 7.60
C LEU A 200 -3.82 -26.47 6.93
N TYR A 201 -2.82 -25.66 7.29
CA TYR A 201 -1.43 -25.85 6.86
C TYR A 201 -0.52 -25.98 8.09
N LYS A 202 0.47 -26.89 8.01
CA LYS A 202 1.50 -27.08 9.05
C LYS A 202 2.77 -26.33 8.73
N ASP A 203 3.14 -26.33 7.45
CA ASP A 203 4.32 -25.63 6.95
C ASP A 203 4.07 -24.94 5.61
N GLN A 204 5.11 -24.32 5.06
CA GLN A 204 5.04 -23.49 3.86
C GLN A 204 4.87 -24.30 2.57
N ASN A 205 5.25 -25.58 2.57
CA ASN A 205 5.08 -26.45 1.41
C ASN A 205 3.61 -26.86 1.26
N ASP A 206 2.91 -27.09 2.38
CA ASP A 206 1.47 -27.36 2.36
C ASP A 206 0.69 -26.25 1.64
N ILE A 207 1.08 -24.98 1.82
CA ILE A 207 0.43 -23.82 1.18
C ILE A 207 0.55 -23.90 -0.35
N VAL A 208 1.71 -24.33 -0.86
CA VAL A 208 1.97 -24.44 -2.30
C VAL A 208 1.00 -25.43 -2.95
N ASP A 209 0.76 -26.55 -2.28
CA ASP A 209 -0.12 -27.62 -2.75
C ASP A 209 -1.60 -27.24 -2.59
N ILE A 210 -2.00 -26.71 -1.43
CA ILE A 210 -3.38 -26.26 -1.20
C ILE A 210 -3.80 -25.20 -2.22
N VAL A 211 -2.94 -24.22 -2.51
CA VAL A 211 -3.23 -23.18 -3.52
C VAL A 211 -3.23 -23.79 -4.92
N ALA A 212 -2.41 -24.80 -5.20
CA ALA A 212 -2.42 -25.51 -6.48
C ALA A 212 -3.78 -26.17 -6.74
N ASP A 213 -4.33 -26.84 -5.73
CA ASP A 213 -5.62 -27.54 -5.80
C ASP A 213 -6.81 -26.59 -5.92
N PHE A 214 -6.68 -25.35 -5.45
CA PHE A 214 -7.71 -24.32 -5.57
C PHE A 214 -7.71 -23.63 -6.95
N CYS A 215 -6.57 -23.56 -7.64
CA CYS A 215 -6.44 -22.88 -8.93
C CYS A 215 -7.47 -23.32 -10.01
N PRO A 216 -7.86 -24.60 -10.14
CA PRO A 216 -8.90 -25.04 -11.07
C PRO A 216 -10.26 -24.40 -10.85
N GLU A 217 -10.66 -24.15 -9.60
CA GLU A 217 -11.96 -23.53 -9.28
C GLU A 217 -12.03 -22.09 -9.79
N ILE A 218 -10.92 -21.34 -9.67
CA ILE A 218 -10.80 -19.98 -10.21
C ILE A 218 -10.97 -19.99 -11.73
N ASN A 219 -10.33 -20.94 -12.42
CA ASN A 219 -10.44 -21.09 -13.87
C ASN A 219 -11.86 -21.43 -14.32
N ALA A 220 -12.55 -22.32 -13.60
CA ALA A 220 -13.95 -22.63 -13.89
C ALA A 220 -14.81 -21.36 -13.79
N LYS A 221 -14.61 -20.54 -12.74
CA LYS A 221 -15.38 -19.31 -12.56
C LYS A 221 -15.11 -18.26 -13.64
N LEU A 222 -13.88 -18.16 -14.12
CA LEU A 222 -13.52 -17.29 -15.24
C LEU A 222 -14.17 -17.71 -16.57
N GLN A 223 -14.41 -19.00 -16.76
CA GLN A 223 -15.10 -19.51 -17.95
C GLN A 223 -16.62 -19.30 -17.88
N GLU A 224 -17.21 -19.29 -16.69
CA GLU A 224 -18.64 -18.99 -16.48
C GLU A 224 -19.00 -17.52 -16.70
N SER A 225 -18.06 -16.59 -16.47
CA SER A 225 -18.33 -15.16 -16.55
C SER A 225 -18.51 -14.67 -17.99
N SER A 226 -19.78 -14.62 -18.44
CA SER A 226 -20.18 -13.77 -19.56
C SER A 226 -20.23 -12.31 -19.08
N PRO A 227 -19.81 -11.31 -19.89
CA PRO A 227 -19.96 -9.90 -19.50
C PRO A 227 -21.46 -9.57 -19.39
N PRO A 228 -22.00 -9.26 -18.19
CA PRO A 228 -23.35 -8.75 -18.07
C PRO A 228 -23.38 -7.27 -18.52
N PRO A 229 -24.54 -6.76 -18.96
CA PRO A 229 -24.71 -5.33 -19.19
C PRO A 229 -24.62 -4.57 -17.86
N ILE A 230 -23.98 -3.40 -17.92
CA ILE A 230 -23.86 -2.43 -16.83
C ILE A 230 -25.25 -1.87 -16.54
N ILE A 231 -25.79 -2.05 -15.34
CA ILE A 231 -27.04 -1.40 -14.91
C ILE A 231 -26.83 -0.84 -13.50
N ALA A 232 -25.95 0.15 -13.40
CA ALA A 232 -25.93 1.02 -12.24
C ALA A 232 -27.06 2.06 -12.37
N PRO A 233 -27.84 2.31 -11.30
CA PRO A 233 -29.10 3.04 -11.38
C PRO A 233 -28.94 4.56 -11.61
N ASN A 234 -27.76 5.15 -11.33
CA ASN A 234 -27.47 6.59 -11.52
C ASN A 234 -25.98 6.86 -11.82
N LEU A 235 -25.64 8.09 -12.25
CA LEU A 235 -24.27 8.50 -12.61
C LEU A 235 -23.28 8.29 -11.45
N LEU A 236 -23.64 8.68 -10.23
CA LEU A 236 -22.80 8.55 -9.04
C LEU A 236 -22.42 7.10 -8.72
N GLY A 237 -23.33 6.15 -8.94
CA GLY A 237 -23.08 4.71 -8.78
C GLY A 237 -22.26 4.09 -9.91
N ARG A 238 -22.23 4.69 -11.11
CA ARG A 238 -21.39 4.27 -12.25
C ARG A 238 -19.93 4.71 -12.11
N ILE A 239 -19.71 5.85 -11.47
CA ILE A 239 -18.38 6.43 -11.34
C ILE A 239 -17.59 5.66 -10.28
N SER A 240 -16.37 5.26 -10.66
CA SER A 240 -15.36 4.73 -9.75
C SER A 240 -14.07 5.50 -9.97
N VAL A 241 -13.42 5.90 -8.87
CA VAL A 241 -12.10 6.55 -8.90
C VAL A 241 -10.95 5.57 -8.78
N GLY A 242 -11.23 4.26 -8.77
CA GLY A 242 -10.23 3.21 -8.60
C GLY A 242 -9.76 3.02 -7.16
N ASP A 243 -8.65 2.31 -7.01
CA ASP A 243 -8.08 1.93 -5.71
C ASP A 243 -6.99 2.95 -5.28
N PRO A 244 -6.98 3.43 -4.02
CA PRO A 244 -5.92 4.31 -3.51
C PRO A 244 -4.51 3.69 -3.56
N THR A 245 -4.42 2.35 -3.60
CA THR A 245 -3.19 1.57 -3.64
C THR A 245 -2.90 1.13 -5.07
N ALA A 246 -1.83 1.69 -5.64
CA ALA A 246 -1.52 1.54 -7.06
C ALA A 246 -1.23 0.09 -7.48
N GLU A 247 -0.74 -0.76 -6.58
CA GLU A 247 -0.56 -2.20 -6.80
C GLU A 247 -1.85 -2.89 -7.26
N ASN A 248 -3.00 -2.50 -6.71
CA ASN A 248 -4.30 -3.06 -7.05
C ASN A 248 -4.79 -2.59 -8.43
N GLU A 249 -4.24 -1.49 -8.94
CA GLU A 249 -4.60 -0.89 -10.23
C GLU A 249 -3.64 -1.27 -11.36
N MET A 250 -2.73 -2.23 -11.11
CA MET A 250 -1.63 -2.57 -12.02
C MET A 250 -2.07 -2.89 -13.47
N THR A 251 -3.33 -3.24 -13.70
CA THR A 251 -3.86 -3.61 -15.03
C THR A 251 -4.76 -2.56 -15.69
N THR A 252 -5.15 -1.54 -14.93
CA THR A 252 -6.13 -0.50 -15.33
C THR A 252 -5.54 0.90 -15.28
N LEU A 253 -4.48 1.12 -14.49
CA LEU A 253 -3.85 2.42 -14.26
C LEU A 253 -3.46 3.15 -15.57
N GLU A 254 -3.06 2.41 -16.61
CA GLU A 254 -2.76 2.99 -17.93
C GLU A 254 -3.90 3.86 -18.49
N ASN A 255 -5.16 3.52 -18.19
CA ASN A 255 -6.33 4.19 -18.73
C ASN A 255 -6.55 5.60 -18.16
N TYR A 256 -6.00 5.90 -16.98
CA TYR A 256 -6.28 7.14 -16.24
C TYR A 256 -5.05 7.72 -15.53
N TYR A 257 -3.84 7.30 -15.94
CA TYR A 257 -2.60 7.83 -15.39
C TYR A 257 -2.33 9.25 -15.92
N LEU A 258 -2.19 10.21 -15.00
CA LEU A 258 -1.76 11.58 -15.33
C LEU A 258 -0.28 11.58 -15.73
N GLN A 259 0.00 11.89 -16.99
CA GLN A 259 1.38 12.01 -17.49
C GLN A 259 1.99 13.34 -17.04
N THR A 260 2.83 13.29 -16.01
CA THR A 260 3.57 14.46 -15.50
C THR A 260 4.95 14.60 -16.15
N ASP A 261 5.59 15.77 -16.00
CA ASP A 261 6.99 15.97 -16.44
C ASP A 261 7.94 14.95 -15.78
N GLN A 262 7.74 14.63 -14.50
CA GLN A 262 8.53 13.63 -13.78
C GLN A 262 8.45 12.26 -14.46
N TYR A 263 7.26 11.85 -14.92
CA TYR A 263 7.08 10.62 -15.69
C TYR A 263 7.81 10.69 -17.03
N LEU A 264 7.69 11.80 -17.77
CA LEU A 264 8.35 11.97 -19.07
C LEU A 264 9.87 11.93 -18.94
N ARG A 265 10.44 12.60 -17.95
CA ARG A 265 11.89 12.58 -17.65
C ARG A 265 12.37 11.17 -17.30
N ALA A 266 11.61 10.43 -16.48
CA ALA A 266 11.92 9.03 -16.17
C ALA A 266 11.84 8.12 -17.40
N SER A 267 10.82 8.32 -18.24
CA SER A 267 10.65 7.59 -19.51
C SER A 267 11.79 7.83 -20.50
N ARG A 268 12.27 9.08 -20.60
CA ARG A 268 13.42 9.46 -21.45
C ARG A 268 14.77 9.03 -20.89
N GLY A 269 14.83 8.50 -19.66
CA GLY A 269 16.08 8.11 -19.01
C GLY A 269 16.90 9.30 -18.50
N GLU A 270 16.26 10.45 -18.27
CA GLU A 270 16.89 11.66 -17.73
C GLU A 270 17.00 11.63 -16.21
N VAL A 271 16.43 10.62 -15.55
CA VAL A 271 16.50 10.45 -14.10
C VAL A 271 16.75 9.00 -13.73
N ASN A 272 17.55 8.80 -12.69
CA ASN A 272 17.87 7.49 -12.10
C ASN A 272 17.36 7.37 -10.65
N LEU A 273 16.79 8.44 -10.10
CA LEU A 273 16.23 8.49 -8.76
C LEU A 273 14.88 9.20 -8.76
N VAL A 274 13.86 8.55 -8.22
CA VAL A 274 12.52 9.13 -8.02
C VAL A 274 12.26 9.24 -6.53
N VAL A 275 12.02 10.47 -6.05
CA VAL A 275 11.83 10.76 -4.62
C VAL A 275 10.41 11.28 -4.40
N GLY A 276 9.72 10.74 -3.41
CA GLY A 276 8.37 11.19 -3.07
C GLY A 276 7.84 10.62 -1.75
N ARG A 277 6.83 11.25 -1.16
CA ARG A 277 6.22 10.80 0.11
C ARG A 277 5.36 9.54 -0.07
N LYS A 278 4.98 8.88 1.03
CA LYS A 278 3.96 7.82 0.99
C LYS A 278 2.65 8.41 0.46
N GLY A 279 2.01 7.74 -0.49
CA GLY A 279 0.80 8.24 -1.17
C GLY A 279 1.02 9.27 -2.29
N SER A 280 2.27 9.64 -2.64
CA SER A 280 2.58 10.60 -3.73
C SER A 280 2.54 10.01 -5.16
N GLY A 281 2.28 8.72 -5.33
CA GLY A 281 2.22 8.08 -6.65
C GLY A 281 3.56 7.50 -7.17
N LYS A 282 4.56 7.25 -6.31
CA LYS A 282 5.81 6.54 -6.67
C LYS A 282 5.54 5.21 -7.38
N THR A 283 4.75 4.34 -6.75
CA THR A 283 4.35 3.05 -7.31
C THR A 283 3.57 3.21 -8.62
N ALA A 284 2.71 4.23 -8.72
CA ALA A 284 1.97 4.51 -9.95
C ALA A 284 2.90 4.86 -11.12
N LEU A 285 3.92 5.71 -10.89
CA LEU A 285 4.97 6.02 -11.87
C LEU A 285 5.77 4.76 -12.24
N PHE A 286 6.16 3.96 -11.23
CA PHE A 286 6.85 2.67 -11.43
C PHE A 286 6.05 1.75 -12.36
N ILE A 287 4.76 1.53 -12.07
CA ILE A 287 3.87 0.66 -12.86
C ILE A 287 3.76 1.20 -14.28
N ARG A 288 3.50 2.51 -14.44
CA ARG A 288 3.34 3.11 -15.77
C ARG A 288 4.60 2.99 -16.61
N LEU A 289 5.77 3.30 -16.03
CA LEU A 289 7.05 3.22 -16.71
C LEU A 289 7.37 1.79 -17.14
N ARG A 290 7.13 0.83 -16.24
CA ARG A 290 7.31 -0.60 -16.49
C ARG A 290 6.44 -1.07 -17.66
N ASP A 291 5.15 -0.76 -17.64
CA ASP A 291 4.20 -1.26 -18.64
C ASP A 291 4.40 -0.61 -20.01
N THR A 292 4.66 0.70 -20.02
CA THR A 292 5.01 1.43 -21.26
C THR A 292 6.27 0.83 -21.89
N THR A 293 7.30 0.54 -21.09
CA THR A 293 8.56 -0.04 -21.59
C THR A 293 8.38 -1.50 -22.03
N ARG A 294 7.51 -2.27 -21.35
CA ARG A 294 7.21 -3.68 -21.69
C ARG A 294 6.42 -3.85 -23.00
N SER A 295 5.79 -2.79 -23.50
CA SER A 295 5.04 -2.82 -24.76
C SER A 295 5.91 -3.26 -25.96
N ASP A 296 7.18 -2.85 -26.00
CA ASP A 296 8.17 -3.35 -26.97
C ASP A 296 8.82 -4.65 -26.44
N LYS A 297 8.51 -5.78 -27.10
CA LYS A 297 9.03 -7.10 -26.73
C LYS A 297 10.55 -7.20 -26.82
N ARG A 298 11.26 -6.25 -27.45
CA ARG A 298 12.73 -6.24 -27.47
C ARG A 298 13.34 -5.66 -26.18
N ASN A 299 12.55 -5.01 -25.34
CA ASN A 299 13.03 -4.44 -24.08
C ASN A 299 13.08 -5.51 -22.98
N ILE A 300 14.07 -5.47 -22.10
CA ILE A 300 14.11 -6.27 -20.88
C ILE A 300 13.75 -5.36 -19.72
N VAL A 301 12.69 -5.70 -18.98
CA VAL A 301 12.22 -4.89 -17.85
C VAL A 301 12.20 -5.76 -16.61
N VAL A 302 13.05 -5.40 -15.66
CA VAL A 302 13.24 -6.08 -14.38
C VAL A 302 12.63 -5.21 -13.29
N ASP A 303 11.60 -5.72 -12.63
CA ASP A 303 10.92 -5.12 -11.49
C ASP A 303 11.38 -5.78 -10.19
N LEU A 304 12.11 -5.03 -9.37
CA LEU A 304 12.69 -5.48 -8.12
C LEU A 304 11.98 -4.80 -6.95
N LYS A 305 11.25 -5.60 -6.16
CA LYS A 305 10.59 -5.19 -4.92
C LYS A 305 11.08 -6.11 -3.79
N PRO A 306 12.22 -5.80 -3.14
CA PRO A 306 12.74 -6.67 -2.09
C PRO A 306 11.80 -6.65 -0.89
N GLU A 307 11.69 -7.79 -0.20
CA GLU A 307 10.91 -7.84 1.03
C GLU A 307 11.74 -7.40 2.22
N SER A 308 11.08 -6.66 3.10
CA SER A 308 11.64 -5.97 4.25
C SER A 308 12.55 -6.83 5.14
N TYR A 309 12.22 -8.11 5.34
CA TYR A 309 12.96 -8.99 6.25
C TYR A 309 14.30 -9.47 5.66
N GLN A 310 14.43 -9.48 4.33
CA GLN A 310 15.60 -10.04 3.64
C GLN A 310 16.83 -9.17 3.85
N LEU A 311 16.65 -7.86 3.76
CA LEU A 311 17.72 -6.89 3.99
C LEU A 311 18.06 -6.75 5.47
N LEU A 312 17.08 -6.91 6.37
CA LEU A 312 17.30 -6.96 7.81
C LEU A 312 18.15 -8.16 8.21
N LYS A 313 17.83 -9.36 7.73
CA LYS A 313 18.62 -10.57 8.03
C LYS A 313 20.08 -10.45 7.56
N LEU A 314 20.29 -9.89 6.37
CA LEU A 314 21.63 -9.58 5.86
C LEU A 314 22.38 -8.58 6.76
N LYS A 315 21.66 -7.57 7.26
CA LYS A 315 22.18 -6.56 8.18
C LYS A 315 22.60 -7.18 9.51
N ASP A 316 21.71 -7.93 10.15
CA ASP A 316 21.89 -8.46 11.50
C ASP A 316 22.98 -9.55 11.55
N GLU A 317 23.03 -10.44 10.55
CA GLU A 317 23.95 -11.59 10.59
C GLU A 317 25.37 -11.27 10.11
N ILE A 318 25.52 -10.37 9.13
CA ILE A 318 26.80 -10.19 8.41
C ILE A 318 27.38 -8.79 8.63
N LEU A 319 26.54 -7.75 8.58
CA LEU A 319 27.03 -6.39 8.56
C LEU A 319 27.49 -5.91 9.94
N GLU A 320 26.92 -6.38 11.05
CA GLU A 320 27.32 -5.91 12.39
C GLU A 320 28.81 -6.13 12.69
N HIS A 321 29.40 -7.21 12.16
CA HIS A 321 30.76 -7.66 12.49
C HIS A 321 31.88 -7.10 11.59
N LEU A 322 31.54 -6.35 10.54
CA LEU A 322 32.49 -5.83 9.55
C LEU A 322 32.93 -4.38 9.85
N ALA A 323 34.12 -3.99 9.37
CA ALA A 323 34.51 -2.57 9.36
C ALA A 323 33.71 -1.80 8.30
N GLU A 324 33.37 -0.53 8.55
CA GLU A 324 32.48 0.29 7.69
C GLU A 324 32.89 0.31 6.20
N GLY A 325 34.19 0.44 5.90
CA GLY A 325 34.68 0.40 4.51
C GLY A 325 34.50 -0.97 3.84
N SER A 326 34.65 -2.07 4.59
CA SER A 326 34.40 -3.42 4.08
C SER A 326 32.90 -3.69 3.89
N LYS A 327 32.03 -3.14 4.76
CA LYS A 327 30.57 -3.22 4.61
C LYS A 327 30.13 -2.61 3.28
N GLN A 328 30.55 -1.38 3.00
CA GLN A 328 30.17 -0.67 1.77
C GLN A 328 30.59 -1.44 0.52
N HIS A 329 31.83 -1.95 0.50
CA HIS A 329 32.33 -2.71 -0.63
C HIS A 329 31.53 -4.00 -0.87
N LEU A 330 31.24 -4.76 0.21
CA LEU A 330 30.47 -6.00 0.13
C LEU A 330 29.04 -5.75 -0.36
N ILE A 331 28.32 -4.79 0.25
CA ILE A 331 26.93 -4.50 -0.11
C ILE A 331 26.84 -4.00 -1.55
N THR A 332 27.78 -3.17 -1.98
CA THR A 332 27.83 -2.70 -3.37
C THR A 332 28.04 -3.88 -4.32
N ALA A 333 28.99 -4.78 -4.03
CA ALA A 333 29.22 -5.98 -4.83
C ALA A 333 28.02 -6.94 -4.83
N PHE A 334 27.33 -7.07 -3.69
CA PHE A 334 26.09 -7.82 -3.55
C PHE A 334 25.01 -7.31 -4.51
N TRP A 335 24.73 -6.01 -4.50
CA TRP A 335 23.74 -5.41 -5.39
C TRP A 335 24.15 -5.48 -6.86
N GLU A 336 25.44 -5.27 -7.18
CA GLU A 336 25.95 -5.45 -8.54
C GLU A 336 25.67 -6.86 -9.06
N TYR A 337 25.95 -7.85 -8.22
CA TYR A 337 25.72 -9.25 -8.55
C TYR A 337 24.23 -9.55 -8.74
N LEU A 338 23.41 -9.13 -7.78
CA LEU A 338 21.98 -9.36 -7.80
C LEU A 338 21.31 -8.75 -9.04
N ILE A 339 21.66 -7.51 -9.41
CA ILE A 339 21.14 -6.85 -10.62
C ILE A 339 21.45 -7.70 -11.87
N LEU A 340 22.68 -8.19 -12.00
CA LEU A 340 23.10 -8.97 -13.17
C LEU A 340 22.40 -10.33 -13.21
N LEU A 341 22.20 -10.97 -12.05
CA LEU A 341 21.45 -12.21 -11.95
C LEU A 341 19.98 -12.02 -12.34
N GLU A 342 19.34 -10.97 -11.85
CA GLU A 342 17.94 -10.70 -12.14
C GLU A 342 17.70 -10.32 -13.60
N VAL A 343 18.60 -9.54 -14.21
CA VAL A 343 18.56 -9.27 -15.65
C VAL A 343 18.75 -10.56 -16.45
N THR A 344 19.68 -11.44 -16.02
CA THR A 344 19.92 -12.72 -16.67
C THR A 344 18.69 -13.63 -16.58
N TYR A 345 18.14 -13.79 -15.38
CA TYR A 345 16.92 -14.54 -15.14
C TYR A 345 15.77 -14.04 -16.01
N LYS A 346 15.54 -12.72 -16.02
CA LYS A 346 14.43 -12.13 -16.77
C LYS A 346 14.56 -12.35 -18.28
N LEU A 347 15.79 -12.32 -18.77
CA LEU A 347 16.10 -12.58 -20.17
C LEU A 347 15.86 -14.06 -20.53
N LEU A 348 16.32 -14.99 -19.69
CA LEU A 348 16.07 -16.43 -19.86
C LEU A 348 14.56 -16.75 -19.78
N GLU A 349 13.85 -16.21 -18.79
CA GLU A 349 12.40 -16.36 -18.63
C GLU A 349 11.66 -15.91 -19.90
N LYS A 350 12.03 -14.74 -20.43
CA LYS A 350 11.37 -14.13 -21.59
C LYS A 350 11.61 -14.89 -22.88
N ASP A 351 12.84 -15.37 -23.10
CA ASP A 351 13.22 -16.03 -24.34
C ASP A 351 13.13 -17.56 -24.28
N ARG A 352 12.68 -18.14 -23.15
CA ARG A 352 12.57 -19.59 -22.89
C ARG A 352 11.92 -20.40 -24.02
N ASN A 353 10.91 -19.85 -24.69
CA ASN A 353 10.29 -20.50 -25.85
C ASN A 353 10.89 -20.03 -27.17
N SER A 354 11.24 -18.74 -27.28
CA SER A 354 11.67 -18.14 -28.55
C SER A 354 13.05 -18.60 -29.00
N HIS A 355 13.97 -18.92 -28.07
CA HIS A 355 15.33 -19.33 -28.42
C HIS A 355 15.36 -20.62 -29.24
N ARG A 356 14.38 -21.51 -29.04
CA ARG A 356 14.27 -22.79 -29.78
C ARG A 356 14.07 -22.59 -31.28
N PHE A 357 13.47 -21.45 -31.67
CA PHE A 357 13.10 -21.13 -33.05
C PHE A 357 13.93 -19.98 -33.63
N ASN A 358 14.84 -19.40 -32.86
CA ASN A 358 15.67 -18.27 -33.28
C ASN A 358 17.15 -18.65 -33.18
N HIS A 359 17.74 -19.02 -34.32
CA HIS A 359 19.13 -19.43 -34.44
C HIS A 359 20.13 -18.38 -33.97
N ASN A 360 19.77 -17.09 -33.99
CA ASN A 360 20.67 -16.02 -33.57
C ASN A 360 20.87 -15.96 -32.05
N ILE A 361 19.88 -16.41 -31.28
CA ILE A 361 19.92 -16.34 -29.81
C ILE A 361 20.04 -17.72 -29.14
N ARG A 362 19.88 -18.81 -29.90
CA ARG A 362 19.89 -20.18 -29.35
C ARG A 362 21.17 -20.50 -28.59
N ASP A 363 22.33 -20.38 -29.25
CA ASP A 363 23.61 -20.69 -28.64
C ASP A 363 23.94 -19.73 -27.49
N LEU A 364 23.51 -18.46 -27.60
CA LEU A 364 23.66 -17.46 -26.55
C LEU A 364 22.79 -17.81 -25.33
N TYR A 365 21.58 -18.33 -25.56
CA TYR A 365 20.67 -18.80 -24.52
C TYR A 365 21.21 -20.02 -23.81
N GLU A 366 21.54 -21.09 -24.54
CA GLU A 366 22.05 -22.34 -23.94
C GLU A 366 23.33 -22.05 -23.14
N LYS A 367 24.21 -21.18 -23.65
CA LYS A 367 25.40 -20.72 -22.92
C LYS A 367 25.06 -19.92 -21.67
N LEU A 368 24.18 -18.92 -21.77
CA LEU A 368 23.81 -18.08 -20.63
C LEU A 368 23.08 -18.88 -19.55
N GLU A 369 22.18 -19.80 -19.95
CA GLU A 369 21.46 -20.73 -19.07
C GLU A 369 22.43 -21.68 -18.35
N SER A 370 23.45 -22.20 -19.03
CA SER A 370 24.47 -23.05 -18.39
C SER A 370 25.28 -22.29 -17.32
N ILE A 371 25.61 -21.02 -17.57
CA ILE A 371 26.36 -20.17 -16.63
C ILE A 371 25.46 -19.79 -15.45
N TYR A 372 24.19 -19.43 -15.72
CA TYR A 372 23.21 -19.02 -14.71
C TYR A 372 22.76 -20.17 -13.82
N THR A 373 22.55 -21.37 -14.37
CA THR A 373 22.16 -22.54 -13.57
C THR A 373 23.33 -23.04 -12.73
N GLY A 374 24.56 -22.94 -13.26
CA GLY A 374 25.78 -23.35 -12.58
C GLY A 374 25.74 -24.80 -12.06
N SER A 375 26.65 -25.14 -11.15
CA SER A 375 26.71 -26.44 -10.46
C SER A 375 25.85 -26.51 -9.18
N GLU A 376 25.28 -25.39 -8.72
CA GLU A 376 24.72 -25.27 -7.35
C GLU A 376 23.29 -24.65 -7.24
N GLY A 377 22.52 -24.60 -8.34
CA GLY A 377 21.06 -24.61 -8.28
C GLY A 377 20.33 -23.39 -7.69
N ILE A 378 20.84 -22.16 -7.79
CA ILE A 378 20.13 -20.91 -7.37
C ILE A 378 18.98 -20.54 -8.34
N SER A 379 18.66 -21.44 -9.28
CA SER A 379 17.76 -21.17 -10.41
C SER A 379 16.27 -21.14 -10.05
N GLU A 380 15.86 -21.65 -8.89
CA GLU A 380 14.45 -21.83 -8.56
C GLU A 380 13.98 -20.83 -7.50
N GLY A 381 12.96 -20.05 -7.88
CA GLY A 381 12.19 -19.21 -6.99
C GLY A 381 11.83 -17.86 -7.57
N ASP A 382 11.08 -17.04 -6.82
CA ASP A 382 10.90 -15.62 -7.16
C ASP A 382 12.07 -14.76 -6.63
N PHE A 383 12.05 -13.45 -6.90
CA PHE A 383 13.12 -12.53 -6.48
C PHE A 383 13.38 -12.59 -4.97
N SER A 384 12.31 -12.67 -4.18
CA SER A 384 12.35 -12.77 -2.72
C SER A 384 13.07 -14.05 -2.27
N GLU A 385 12.66 -15.20 -2.81
CA GLU A 385 13.27 -16.49 -2.53
C GLU A 385 14.77 -16.49 -2.89
N ARG A 386 15.16 -15.90 -4.03
CA ARG A 386 16.56 -15.80 -4.46
C ARG A 386 17.42 -14.92 -3.56
N ILE A 387 16.95 -13.74 -3.16
CA ILE A 387 17.68 -12.89 -2.21
C ILE A 387 17.91 -13.66 -0.90
N MET A 388 16.89 -14.34 -0.40
CA MET A 388 16.96 -15.08 0.86
C MET A 388 18.02 -16.19 0.79
N GLN A 389 18.05 -16.96 -0.30
CA GLN A 389 19.07 -18.00 -0.52
C GLN A 389 20.47 -17.40 -0.62
N LEU A 390 20.65 -16.30 -1.36
CA LEU A 390 21.94 -15.63 -1.48
C LEU A 390 22.43 -15.07 -0.14
N SER A 391 21.54 -14.47 0.64
CA SER A 391 21.84 -13.94 1.98
C SER A 391 22.23 -15.05 2.95
N GLN A 392 21.48 -16.16 2.98
CA GLN A 392 21.76 -17.29 3.86
C GLN A 392 23.12 -17.92 3.53
N ARG A 393 23.41 -18.16 2.25
CA ARG A 393 24.70 -18.71 1.83
C ARG A 393 25.86 -17.78 2.19
N LEU A 394 25.69 -16.47 2.02
CA LEU A 394 26.71 -15.50 2.41
C LEU A 394 26.99 -15.57 3.93
N SER A 395 25.94 -15.74 4.74
CA SER A 395 26.03 -15.90 6.20
C SER A 395 26.73 -17.20 6.61
N GLU A 396 26.42 -18.33 5.95
CA GLU A 396 27.05 -19.64 6.18
C GLU A 396 28.54 -19.64 5.78
N ASN A 397 28.87 -19.06 4.61
CA ASN A 397 30.23 -18.91 4.12
C ASN A 397 31.07 -17.97 4.99
N TYR A 398 30.43 -16.95 5.57
CA TYR A 398 31.07 -16.05 6.53
C TYR A 398 31.39 -16.79 7.83
N SER A 399 30.40 -17.48 8.42
CA SER A 399 30.55 -18.19 9.69
C SER A 399 31.64 -19.25 9.63
N SER A 400 31.67 -20.06 8.57
CA SER A 400 32.70 -21.10 8.38
C SER A 400 34.13 -20.54 8.33
N LYS A 401 34.37 -19.42 7.64
CA LYS A 401 35.70 -18.80 7.54
C LYS A 401 36.13 -18.03 8.79
N VAL A 402 35.19 -17.48 9.56
CA VAL A 402 35.50 -16.83 10.85
C VAL A 402 35.97 -17.86 11.88
N HIS A 403 35.43 -19.08 11.85
CA HIS A 403 35.89 -20.17 12.72
C HIS A 403 37.30 -20.69 12.38
N GLU A 404 37.79 -20.50 11.16
CA GLU A 404 39.13 -20.94 10.73
C GLU A 404 40.24 -19.90 10.96
N ASN A 405 39.93 -18.61 11.11
CA ASN A 405 40.94 -17.54 11.30
C ASN A 405 40.44 -16.43 12.25
N GLU A 406 41.08 -16.27 13.42
CA GLU A 406 40.80 -15.20 14.40
C GLU A 406 41.14 -13.76 13.89
N ASN A 407 41.65 -13.61 12.67
CA ASN A 407 42.02 -12.31 12.10
C ASN A 407 40.89 -11.72 11.24
N LYS A 408 40.65 -10.41 11.42
CA LYS A 408 39.68 -9.58 10.67
C LYS A 408 39.76 -9.83 9.15
N ILE A 409 38.72 -10.47 8.60
CA ILE A 409 38.59 -10.73 7.17
C ILE A 409 38.52 -9.40 6.41
N THR A 410 39.34 -9.23 5.37
CA THR A 410 39.38 -8.03 4.52
C THR A 410 38.27 -8.08 3.46
N GLY A 411 37.68 -6.93 3.08
CA GLY A 411 36.54 -6.88 2.16
C GLY A 411 36.75 -7.49 0.76
N GLN A 412 38.00 -7.64 0.29
CA GLN A 412 38.32 -8.31 -0.98
C GLN A 412 38.16 -9.85 -0.90
N ASN A 413 38.58 -10.49 0.19
CA ASN A 413 38.38 -11.93 0.37
C ASN A 413 36.90 -12.31 0.56
N LEU A 414 36.08 -11.33 1.00
CA LEU A 414 34.64 -11.49 1.19
C LEU A 414 33.84 -11.37 -0.12
N THR A 415 34.33 -10.60 -1.09
CA THR A 415 33.64 -10.47 -2.38
C THR A 415 33.78 -11.73 -3.23
N GLU A 416 34.87 -12.48 -3.11
CA GLU A 416 35.02 -13.80 -3.74
C GLU A 416 33.99 -14.82 -3.20
N LEU A 417 33.59 -14.71 -1.93
CA LEU A 417 32.58 -15.58 -1.30
C LEU A 417 31.14 -15.30 -1.78
N LEU A 418 30.93 -14.13 -2.38
CA LEU A 418 29.62 -13.68 -2.83
C LEU A 418 29.28 -14.24 -4.22
N TYR A 419 30.30 -14.41 -5.06
CA TYR A 419 30.12 -14.85 -6.44
C TYR A 419 30.06 -16.38 -6.52
N THR A 420 28.85 -16.91 -6.53
CA THR A 420 28.60 -18.33 -6.82
C THR A 420 28.81 -18.67 -8.30
N HIS A 421 28.65 -17.69 -9.19
CA HIS A 421 28.93 -17.81 -10.62
C HIS A 421 30.21 -17.06 -10.98
N ASP A 422 30.91 -17.50 -12.05
CA ASP A 422 31.98 -16.70 -12.66
C ASP A 422 31.36 -15.39 -13.20
N LEU A 423 31.42 -14.33 -12.40
CA LEU A 423 30.87 -13.01 -12.72
C LEU A 423 31.43 -12.48 -14.04
N LYS A 424 32.68 -12.79 -14.37
CA LYS A 424 33.32 -12.33 -15.60
C LYS A 424 32.74 -13.08 -16.80
N ALA A 425 32.54 -14.39 -16.69
CA ALA A 425 31.86 -15.18 -17.71
C ALA A 425 30.39 -14.73 -17.86
N LEU A 426 29.67 -14.52 -16.76
CA LEU A 426 28.29 -14.04 -16.76
C LEU A 426 28.17 -12.68 -17.46
N LYS A 427 28.96 -11.67 -17.05
CA LYS A 427 28.99 -10.34 -17.69
C LYS A 427 29.29 -10.42 -19.18
N LYS A 428 30.19 -11.30 -19.60
CA LYS A 428 30.55 -11.48 -21.02
C LYS A 428 29.43 -12.14 -21.82
N ALA A 429 28.82 -13.20 -21.27
CA ALA A 429 27.71 -13.90 -21.92
C ALA A 429 26.47 -13.01 -22.00
N LEU A 430 26.11 -12.34 -20.90
CA LEU A 430 25.01 -11.40 -20.84
C LEU A 430 25.21 -10.25 -21.84
N SER A 431 26.38 -9.62 -21.86
CA SER A 431 26.68 -8.54 -22.81
C SER A 431 26.48 -8.95 -24.27
N ARG A 432 26.87 -10.18 -24.65
CA ARG A 432 26.64 -10.67 -26.03
C ARG A 432 25.16 -10.89 -26.32
N TYR A 433 24.42 -11.42 -25.35
CA TYR A 433 22.99 -11.62 -25.51
C TYR A 433 22.27 -10.27 -25.67
N LEU A 434 22.62 -9.28 -24.86
CA LEU A 434 21.98 -7.96 -24.87
C LEU A 434 22.13 -7.21 -26.21
N GLU A 435 23.08 -7.58 -27.08
CA GLU A 435 23.16 -7.05 -28.47
C GLU A 435 21.89 -7.33 -29.29
N HIS A 436 21.10 -8.34 -28.90
CA HIS A 436 19.82 -8.69 -29.52
C HIS A 436 18.61 -8.06 -28.83
N LYS A 437 18.83 -7.19 -27.85
CA LYS A 437 17.79 -6.49 -27.07
C LYS A 437 17.92 -4.98 -27.30
N ARG A 438 16.82 -4.26 -27.10
CA ARG A 438 16.76 -2.83 -27.39
C ARG A 438 17.16 -2.00 -26.17
N ASN A 439 16.43 -2.15 -25.08
CA ASN A 439 16.65 -1.39 -23.85
C ASN A 439 16.48 -2.31 -22.62
N ILE A 440 17.31 -2.10 -21.61
CA ILE A 440 17.25 -2.80 -20.32
C ILE A 440 16.88 -1.78 -19.26
N LEU A 441 15.73 -1.98 -18.63
CA LEU A 441 15.23 -1.13 -17.54
C LEU A 441 15.14 -1.95 -16.26
N VAL A 442 15.89 -1.54 -15.25
CA VAL A 442 15.83 -2.11 -13.89
C VAL A 442 15.16 -1.09 -12.98
N LEU A 443 14.07 -1.49 -12.33
CA LEU A 443 13.30 -0.64 -11.44
C LEU A 443 13.34 -1.21 -10.03
N PHE A 444 13.69 -0.37 -9.06
CA PHE A 444 13.66 -0.70 -7.63
C PHE A 444 12.59 0.09 -6.91
N ASP A 445 11.66 -0.60 -6.25
CA ASP A 445 10.61 0.02 -5.45
C ASP A 445 10.49 -0.70 -4.11
N ASN A 446 9.80 -0.10 -3.14
CA ASN A 446 9.49 -0.70 -1.84
C ASN A 446 10.70 -0.98 -0.92
N LEU A 447 11.83 -0.30 -1.15
CA LEU A 447 13.08 -0.48 -0.38
C LEU A 447 12.95 -0.04 1.09
N ASP A 448 12.05 0.91 1.32
CA ASP A 448 11.78 1.58 2.57
C ASP A 448 10.91 0.81 3.55
N LYS A 449 10.16 -0.20 3.10
CA LYS A 449 9.36 -1.05 4.01
C LYS A 449 10.23 -1.90 4.95
N SER A 450 11.53 -1.99 4.69
CA SER A 450 12.53 -2.77 5.46
C SER A 450 13.05 -2.09 6.70
N TRP A 451 13.10 -0.76 6.69
CA TRP A 451 13.86 -0.02 7.67
C TRP A 451 13.10 0.05 8.98
N SER A 452 13.86 0.04 10.08
CA SER A 452 13.30 -0.11 11.41
C SER A 452 12.23 0.94 11.66
N THR A 453 11.22 0.53 12.42
CA THR A 453 10.19 1.40 12.94
C THR A 453 10.81 2.64 13.57
N ILE A 454 11.91 2.48 14.32
CA ILE A 454 12.69 3.48 15.07
C ILE A 454 13.34 4.59 14.18
N GLY A 455 13.14 4.55 12.86
CA GLY A 455 13.70 5.47 11.88
C GLY A 455 14.78 4.82 11.01
N VAL A 456 15.29 5.60 10.04
CA VAL A 456 16.35 5.16 9.13
C VAL A 456 17.68 5.17 9.88
N ASP A 457 18.21 3.99 10.22
CA ASP A 457 19.54 3.87 10.82
C ASP A 457 20.63 4.24 9.81
N ARG A 458 21.82 4.62 10.29
CA ARG A 458 23.01 4.87 9.47
C ARG A 458 23.32 3.69 8.54
N THR A 459 23.09 2.46 9.00
CA THR A 459 23.27 1.25 8.19
C THR A 459 22.28 1.15 7.03
N ASP A 460 21.05 1.62 7.22
CA ASP A 460 19.99 1.61 6.20
C ASP A 460 20.31 2.62 5.11
N ALA A 461 20.75 3.82 5.51
CA ALA A 461 21.28 4.83 4.60
C ALA A 461 22.50 4.31 3.81
N ILE A 462 23.43 3.61 4.47
CA ILE A 462 24.57 2.97 3.79
C ILE A 462 24.10 1.94 2.78
N THR A 463 23.13 1.10 3.13
CA THR A 463 22.63 0.03 2.25
C THR A 463 21.97 0.59 0.99
N LEU A 464 21.12 1.61 1.14
CA LEU A 464 20.50 2.29 0.00
C LEU A 464 21.53 3.02 -0.85
N ARG A 465 22.51 3.68 -0.23
CA ARG A 465 23.63 4.30 -0.97
C ARG A 465 24.38 3.26 -1.81
N CYS A 466 24.73 2.13 -1.22
CA CYS A 466 25.44 1.05 -1.92
C CYS A 466 24.61 0.49 -3.08
N LEU A 467 23.28 0.38 -2.94
CA LEU A 467 22.38 0.00 -4.03
C LEU A 467 22.43 1.00 -5.19
N ILE A 468 22.41 2.30 -4.88
CA ILE A 468 22.44 3.36 -5.89
C ILE A 468 23.81 3.39 -6.59
N ASP A 469 24.91 3.28 -5.82
CA ASP A 469 26.26 3.20 -6.35
C ASP A 469 26.44 1.96 -7.25
N ALA A 470 25.95 0.80 -6.83
CA ALA A 470 25.94 -0.44 -7.61
C ALA A 470 25.13 -0.28 -8.90
N SER A 471 23.93 0.30 -8.81
CA SER A 471 23.05 0.57 -9.96
C SER A 471 23.74 1.43 -11.01
N ARG A 472 24.40 2.52 -10.59
CA ARG A 472 25.18 3.40 -11.48
C ARG A 472 26.40 2.72 -12.07
N LYS A 473 27.05 1.85 -11.32
CA LYS A 473 28.23 1.12 -11.82
C LYS A 473 27.83 0.11 -12.87
N VAL A 474 26.78 -0.68 -12.65
CA VAL A 474 26.25 -1.63 -13.65
C VAL A 474 25.79 -0.89 -14.89
N GLU A 475 25.04 0.20 -14.73
CA GLU A 475 24.59 1.05 -15.84
C GLU A 475 25.76 1.56 -16.69
N ARG A 476 26.77 2.19 -16.07
CA ARG A 476 27.96 2.68 -16.78
C ARG A 476 28.75 1.56 -17.45
N ASP A 477 28.89 0.42 -16.80
CA ASP A 477 29.61 -0.74 -17.33
C ASP A 477 28.92 -1.32 -18.57
N MET A 478 27.58 -1.34 -18.59
CA MET A 478 26.78 -1.82 -19.73
C MET A 478 26.71 -0.80 -20.86
N GLN A 479 26.59 0.49 -20.55
CA GLN A 479 26.66 1.58 -21.55
C GLN A 479 28.01 1.62 -22.27
N LYS A 480 29.13 1.44 -21.54
CA LYS A 480 30.47 1.29 -22.14
C LYS A 480 30.57 0.11 -23.11
N ARG A 481 29.73 -0.91 -22.95
CA ARG A 481 29.64 -2.09 -23.81
C ARG A 481 28.62 -1.92 -24.95
N GLY A 482 28.03 -0.74 -25.11
CA GLY A 482 27.10 -0.41 -26.19
C GLY A 482 25.63 -0.71 -25.91
N HIS A 483 25.26 -1.02 -24.66
CA HIS A 483 23.87 -1.36 -24.31
C HIS A 483 23.13 -0.18 -23.70
N GLU A 484 21.89 0.06 -24.14
CA GLU A 484 20.98 0.97 -23.44
C GLU A 484 20.51 0.29 -22.15
N PHE A 485 21.15 0.63 -21.04
CA PHE A 485 20.88 0.09 -19.71
C PHE A 485 20.54 1.23 -18.77
N ARG A 486 19.44 1.11 -18.02
CA ARG A 486 18.94 2.14 -17.12
C ARG A 486 18.49 1.53 -15.79
N CYS A 487 18.94 2.12 -14.70
CA CYS A 487 18.47 1.79 -13.35
C CYS A 487 17.68 2.97 -12.78
N ILE A 488 16.49 2.73 -12.25
CA ILE A 488 15.72 3.74 -11.52
C ILE A 488 15.37 3.23 -10.14
N VAL A 489 15.76 4.00 -9.13
CA VAL A 489 15.48 3.70 -7.72
C VAL A 489 14.40 4.64 -7.20
N PHE A 490 13.36 4.07 -6.59
CA PHE A 490 12.26 4.82 -5.97
C PHE A 490 12.48 4.87 -4.47
N VAL A 491 12.49 6.09 -3.90
CA VAL A 491 12.86 6.31 -2.50
C VAL A 491 11.87 7.26 -1.82
N ARG A 492 11.59 7.06 -0.54
CA ARG A 492 10.85 8.03 0.26
C ARG A 492 11.63 9.30 0.52
N ASN A 493 10.93 10.42 0.68
CA ASN A 493 11.58 11.72 0.90
C ASN A 493 12.38 11.81 2.22
N ASP A 494 11.94 11.19 3.31
CA ASP A 494 12.65 11.19 4.62
C ASP A 494 13.98 10.46 4.48
N VAL A 495 13.92 9.27 3.91
CA VAL A 495 15.08 8.43 3.64
C VAL A 495 16.08 9.18 2.77
N TYR A 496 15.59 9.85 1.72
CA TYR A 496 16.43 10.65 0.85
C TYR A 496 17.13 11.80 1.61
N GLN A 497 16.42 12.48 2.52
CA GLN A 497 17.03 13.53 3.35
C GLN A 497 18.10 12.96 4.29
N HIS A 498 17.84 11.80 4.92
CA HIS A 498 18.84 11.10 5.74
C HIS A 498 20.08 10.67 4.93
N LEU A 499 19.90 10.22 3.69
CA LEU A 499 21.00 9.93 2.78
C LEU A 499 21.84 11.18 2.48
N MET A 500 21.18 12.31 2.16
CA MET A 500 21.87 13.57 1.86
C MET A 500 22.69 14.08 3.05
N ALA A 501 22.13 14.00 4.26
CA ALA A 501 22.81 14.45 5.48
C ALA A 501 24.09 13.65 5.78
N ASN A 502 24.09 12.35 5.46
CA ASN A 502 25.19 11.43 5.77
C ASN A 502 26.18 11.22 4.61
N SER A 503 25.99 11.87 3.47
CA SER A 503 26.83 11.68 2.28
C SER A 503 27.06 13.00 1.54
N PRO A 504 28.19 13.70 1.78
CA PRO A 504 28.47 15.00 1.16
C PRO A 504 28.64 14.95 -0.37
N ASP A 505 28.92 13.78 -0.95
CA ASP A 505 28.96 13.57 -2.41
C ASP A 505 27.59 13.32 -3.04
N TYR A 506 26.55 13.18 -2.22
CA TYR A 506 25.20 12.83 -2.64
C TYR A 506 24.43 14.10 -3.05
N GLY A 507 24.02 14.15 -4.33
CA GLY A 507 23.46 15.37 -4.94
C GLY A 507 23.81 15.56 -6.42
N LYS A 508 24.73 14.73 -6.94
CA LYS A 508 25.06 14.65 -8.38
C LYS A 508 24.10 13.74 -9.17
N GLU A 509 23.08 13.18 -8.53
CA GLU A 509 22.10 12.29 -9.17
C GLU A 509 21.03 13.08 -9.92
N MET A 510 20.63 12.55 -11.07
CA MET A 510 19.52 13.12 -11.82
C MET A 510 18.21 12.64 -11.20
N ARG A 511 17.56 13.53 -10.43
CA ARG A 511 16.36 13.20 -9.67
C ARG A 511 15.07 13.78 -10.26
N ALA A 512 13.99 13.05 -10.09
CA ALA A 512 12.62 13.56 -10.20
C ALA A 512 11.96 13.54 -8.81
N THR A 513 11.46 14.70 -8.37
CA THR A 513 10.71 14.82 -7.12
C THR A 513 9.21 14.81 -7.43
N LEU A 514 8.49 13.85 -6.84
CA LEU A 514 7.03 13.78 -6.89
C LEU A 514 6.47 14.66 -5.78
N ASP A 515 6.18 15.90 -6.14
CA ASP A 515 5.53 16.89 -5.31
C ASP A 515 4.20 17.33 -5.96
N TRP A 516 3.15 17.42 -5.16
CA TRP A 516 1.77 17.67 -5.60
C TRP A 516 1.28 19.01 -5.03
N SER A 517 2.11 20.06 -5.14
CA SER A 517 1.82 21.39 -4.62
C SER A 517 0.79 22.17 -5.46
N ASP A 518 0.45 21.70 -6.65
CA ASP A 518 -0.56 22.31 -7.53
C ASP A 518 -1.93 21.62 -7.39
N THR A 519 -2.92 22.37 -6.94
CA THR A 519 -4.31 21.89 -6.79
C THR A 519 -4.93 21.46 -8.12
N ASP A 520 -4.58 22.10 -9.23
CA ASP A 520 -5.17 21.79 -10.54
C ASP A 520 -4.65 20.45 -11.08
N LEU A 521 -3.42 20.06 -10.75
CA LEU A 521 -2.92 18.71 -11.04
C LEU A 521 -3.72 17.62 -10.30
N LEU A 522 -4.14 17.89 -9.06
CA LEU A 522 -4.98 16.95 -8.30
C LEU A 522 -6.41 16.88 -8.86
N ARG A 523 -6.97 18.02 -9.30
CA ARG A 523 -8.26 18.05 -10.02
C ARG A 523 -8.19 17.27 -11.32
N GLU A 524 -7.11 17.43 -12.10
CA GLU A 524 -6.93 16.67 -13.35
C GLU A 524 -6.75 15.17 -13.10
N LEU A 525 -6.00 14.79 -12.05
CA LEU A 525 -5.89 13.39 -11.64
C LEU A 525 -7.26 12.79 -11.30
N LEU A 526 -8.10 13.52 -10.56
CA LEU A 526 -9.47 13.11 -10.28
C LEU A 526 -10.29 13.00 -11.56
N ARG A 527 -10.23 13.99 -12.45
CA ARG A 527 -10.95 14.01 -13.72
C ARG A 527 -10.68 12.74 -14.53
N LEU A 528 -9.40 12.41 -14.76
CA LEU A 528 -9.00 11.23 -15.52
C LEU A 528 -9.56 9.93 -14.95
N ARG A 529 -9.64 9.83 -13.62
CA ARG A 529 -10.19 8.66 -12.93
C ARG A 529 -11.71 8.61 -13.06
N LEU A 530 -12.41 9.73 -12.85
CA LEU A 530 -13.87 9.82 -12.93
C LEU A 530 -14.39 9.44 -14.32
N ILE A 531 -13.72 9.88 -15.39
CA ILE A 531 -14.13 9.58 -16.77
C ILE A 531 -13.77 8.19 -17.26
N SER A 532 -12.83 7.50 -16.59
CA SER A 532 -12.27 6.24 -17.08
C SER A 532 -13.28 5.09 -17.19
N ASN A 533 -14.38 5.18 -16.44
CA ASN A 533 -15.49 4.23 -16.40
C ASN A 533 -16.76 4.78 -17.05
N LEU A 534 -16.69 5.97 -17.65
CA LEU A 534 -17.78 6.60 -18.38
C LEU A 534 -17.63 6.36 -19.89
N ASP A 535 -18.73 6.59 -20.61
CA ASP A 535 -18.80 6.41 -22.05
C ASP A 535 -17.86 7.38 -22.80
N GLU A 536 -17.46 7.06 -24.03
CA GLU A 536 -16.48 7.83 -24.82
C GLU A 536 -16.79 9.33 -24.93
N GLU A 537 -18.07 9.69 -24.87
CA GLU A 537 -18.57 11.08 -24.91
C GLU A 537 -18.04 11.94 -23.74
N PHE A 538 -17.66 11.32 -22.62
CA PHE A 538 -17.14 12.02 -21.44
C PHE A 538 -15.62 12.23 -21.46
N LYS A 539 -14.89 11.70 -22.45
CA LYS A 539 -13.41 11.82 -22.48
C LYS A 539 -12.92 13.26 -22.58
N GLU A 540 -13.65 14.10 -23.32
CA GLU A 540 -13.33 15.52 -23.50
C GLU A 540 -13.99 16.42 -22.47
N ALA A 541 -14.83 15.88 -21.57
CA ALA A 541 -15.49 16.67 -20.54
C ALA A 541 -14.46 17.26 -19.56
N GLY A 542 -14.65 18.54 -19.23
CA GLY A 542 -13.85 19.24 -18.25
C GLY A 542 -14.14 18.74 -16.83
N PHE A 543 -13.21 18.97 -15.91
CA PHE A 543 -13.40 18.59 -14.51
C PHE A 543 -14.68 19.20 -13.92
N GLN A 544 -14.93 20.49 -14.17
CA GLN A 544 -16.10 21.20 -13.63
C GLN A 544 -17.43 20.59 -14.09
N ASP A 545 -17.52 20.16 -15.35
CA ASP A 545 -18.75 19.57 -15.92
C ASP A 545 -19.08 18.24 -15.24
N ILE A 546 -18.07 17.38 -15.08
CA ILE A 546 -18.22 16.08 -14.41
C ILE A 546 -18.54 16.30 -12.93
N TRP A 547 -17.81 17.22 -12.28
CA TRP A 547 -17.94 17.51 -10.86
C TRP A 547 -19.33 18.04 -10.51
N ALA A 548 -19.86 18.97 -11.31
CA ALA A 548 -21.21 19.51 -11.15
C ALA A 548 -22.30 18.44 -11.29
N GLY A 549 -22.02 17.35 -12.03
CA GLY A 549 -22.92 16.22 -12.18
C GLY A 549 -23.03 15.32 -10.93
N ILE A 550 -21.99 15.29 -10.08
CA ILE A 550 -21.88 14.30 -9.00
C ILE A 550 -21.71 14.90 -7.59
N SER A 551 -21.44 16.20 -7.49
CA SER A 551 -21.19 16.88 -6.23
C SER A 551 -21.99 18.20 -6.17
N GLU A 552 -22.35 18.62 -4.97
CA GLU A 552 -22.70 20.01 -4.72
C GLU A 552 -21.49 20.93 -4.99
N SER A 553 -21.77 22.20 -5.31
CA SER A 553 -20.72 23.16 -5.64
C SER A 553 -19.93 23.62 -4.42
N HIS A 554 -20.58 23.73 -3.26
CA HIS A 554 -19.98 24.23 -2.04
C HIS A 554 -20.35 23.39 -0.83
N VAL A 555 -19.42 23.27 0.11
CA VAL A 555 -19.57 22.64 1.42
C VAL A 555 -18.98 23.58 2.46
N PHE A 556 -19.78 23.95 3.47
CA PHE A 556 -19.39 24.93 4.49
C PHE A 556 -18.89 26.28 3.91
N GLY A 557 -19.40 26.69 2.75
CA GLY A 557 -18.99 27.92 2.06
C GLY A 557 -17.69 27.82 1.27
N GLU A 558 -17.00 26.69 1.30
CA GLU A 558 -15.83 26.37 0.45
C GLU A 558 -16.28 25.62 -0.81
N GLU A 559 -15.58 25.82 -1.93
CA GLU A 559 -15.80 25.02 -3.14
C GLU A 559 -15.40 23.55 -2.87
N THR A 560 -16.25 22.60 -3.25
CA THR A 560 -16.13 21.20 -2.79
C THR A 560 -14.84 20.49 -3.22
N SER A 561 -14.31 20.74 -4.41
CA SER A 561 -13.03 20.15 -4.83
C SER A 561 -11.85 20.71 -4.04
N SER A 562 -11.87 22.02 -3.74
CA SER A 562 -10.87 22.67 -2.88
C SER A 562 -10.94 22.14 -1.45
N PHE A 563 -12.15 22.02 -0.89
CA PHE A 563 -12.37 21.46 0.45
C PHE A 563 -11.73 20.07 0.62
N LEU A 564 -11.85 19.21 -0.41
CA LEU A 564 -11.23 17.88 -0.44
C LEU A 564 -9.71 17.95 -0.54
N ILE A 565 -9.19 18.76 -1.45
CA ILE A 565 -7.76 18.85 -1.75
C ILE A 565 -7.00 19.39 -0.53
N ASP A 566 -7.51 20.46 0.10
CA ASP A 566 -6.86 21.11 1.24
C ASP A 566 -6.77 20.19 2.47
N ARG A 567 -7.70 19.22 2.57
CA ARG A 567 -7.74 18.21 3.64
C ARG A 567 -7.09 16.88 3.25
N SER A 568 -6.42 16.83 2.09
CA SER A 568 -5.75 15.61 1.60
C SER A 568 -4.25 15.55 1.90
N LEU A 569 -3.69 16.52 2.64
CA LEU A 569 -2.23 16.69 2.79
C LEU A 569 -1.49 16.87 1.44
N MET A 570 -2.20 17.33 0.40
CA MET A 570 -1.69 17.45 -0.97
C MET A 570 -1.11 16.12 -1.50
N ARG A 571 -1.86 15.02 -1.34
CA ARG A 571 -1.45 13.67 -1.79
C ARG A 571 -2.56 12.99 -2.60
N PRO A 572 -2.26 12.45 -3.80
CA PRO A 572 -3.25 11.75 -4.62
C PRO A 572 -4.00 10.64 -3.88
N ARG A 573 -3.29 9.80 -3.12
CA ARG A 573 -3.92 8.72 -2.33
C ARG A 573 -5.01 9.25 -1.41
N ASN A 574 -4.72 10.34 -0.70
CA ASN A 574 -5.59 10.91 0.30
C ASN A 574 -6.80 11.60 -0.34
N VAL A 575 -6.62 12.26 -1.49
CA VAL A 575 -7.71 12.79 -2.29
C VAL A 575 -8.67 11.67 -2.69
N LEU A 576 -8.14 10.53 -3.17
CA LEU A 576 -8.94 9.38 -3.57
C LEU A 576 -9.66 8.73 -2.38
N LYS A 577 -9.00 8.58 -1.23
CA LYS A 577 -9.64 8.06 0.00
C LYS A 577 -10.79 8.94 0.45
N LEU A 578 -10.53 10.24 0.63
CA LEU A 578 -11.52 11.19 1.12
C LEU A 578 -12.75 11.27 0.19
N PHE A 579 -12.53 11.38 -1.12
CA PHE A 579 -13.61 11.32 -2.10
C PHE A 579 -14.32 9.96 -2.08
N GLY A 580 -13.57 8.86 -1.96
CA GLY A 580 -14.09 7.50 -1.84
C GLY A 580 -15.08 7.35 -0.69
N HIS A 581 -14.74 7.83 0.51
CA HIS A 581 -15.63 7.80 1.66
C HIS A 581 -16.87 8.68 1.47
N ALA A 582 -16.71 9.92 0.99
CA ALA A 582 -17.85 10.81 0.74
C ALA A 582 -18.82 10.20 -0.31
N ARG A 583 -18.28 9.66 -1.41
CA ARG A 583 -19.06 8.93 -2.42
C ARG A 583 -19.76 7.73 -1.83
N ALA A 584 -19.08 6.94 -0.99
CA ALA A 584 -19.65 5.75 -0.37
C ALA A 584 -20.90 6.08 0.46
N PHE A 585 -20.86 7.13 1.29
CA PHE A 585 -22.04 7.59 2.02
C PHE A 585 -23.18 7.96 1.06
N ALA A 586 -22.91 8.81 0.07
CA ALA A 586 -23.93 9.25 -0.89
C ALA A 586 -24.57 8.07 -1.66
N VAL A 587 -23.75 7.11 -2.13
CA VAL A 587 -24.21 5.91 -2.85
C VAL A 587 -25.01 4.98 -1.94
N ASN A 588 -24.58 4.77 -0.70
CA ASN A 588 -25.29 3.93 0.27
C ASN A 588 -26.69 4.48 0.58
N PHE A 589 -26.85 5.81 0.57
CA PHE A 589 -28.14 6.49 0.70
C PHE A 589 -28.84 6.76 -0.64
N ARG A 590 -28.31 6.26 -1.76
CA ARG A 590 -28.85 6.41 -3.13
C ARG A 590 -29.09 7.86 -3.55
N LYS A 591 -28.25 8.78 -3.08
CA LYS A 591 -28.29 10.18 -3.52
C LYS A 591 -27.83 10.30 -4.98
N GLU A 592 -28.32 11.31 -5.68
CA GLU A 592 -27.86 11.63 -7.04
C GLU A 592 -26.54 12.38 -7.04
N LYS A 593 -26.28 13.17 -5.99
CA LYS A 593 -25.05 13.93 -5.77
C LYS A 593 -24.57 13.78 -4.33
N ILE A 594 -23.27 13.97 -4.15
CA ILE A 594 -22.63 14.08 -2.84
C ILE A 594 -22.94 15.47 -2.27
N ASP A 595 -23.55 15.52 -1.10
CA ASP A 595 -23.89 16.77 -0.40
C ASP A 595 -22.94 17.07 0.77
N GLN A 596 -23.17 18.20 1.45
CA GLN A 596 -22.40 18.62 2.62
C GLN A 596 -22.37 17.57 3.75
N GLU A 597 -23.44 16.82 3.99
CA GLU A 597 -23.48 15.80 5.04
C GLU A 597 -22.58 14.61 4.68
N ASP A 598 -22.59 14.19 3.41
CA ASP A 598 -21.75 13.10 2.92
C ASP A 598 -20.26 13.46 2.95
N PHE A 599 -19.91 14.68 2.54
CA PHE A 599 -18.52 15.18 2.65
C PHE A 599 -18.04 15.22 4.09
N TYR A 600 -18.90 15.64 5.02
CA TYR A 600 -18.55 15.67 6.43
C TYR A 600 -18.35 14.27 7.01
N LYS A 601 -19.29 13.35 6.77
CA LYS A 601 -19.16 11.94 7.19
C LYS A 601 -17.92 11.30 6.57
N GLY A 602 -17.69 11.55 5.28
CA GLY A 602 -16.50 11.09 4.55
C GLY A 602 -15.20 11.62 5.15
N LEU A 603 -15.16 12.91 5.47
CA LEU A 603 -14.02 13.54 6.15
C LEU A 603 -13.81 12.95 7.54
N LYS A 604 -14.88 12.69 8.31
CA LYS A 604 -14.75 12.07 9.63
C LYS A 604 -14.12 10.67 9.56
N THR A 605 -14.56 9.83 8.63
CA THR A 605 -13.97 8.50 8.41
C THR A 605 -12.51 8.61 7.95
N TYR A 606 -12.23 9.45 6.95
CA TYR A 606 -10.88 9.68 6.46
C TYR A 606 -9.94 10.24 7.54
N SER A 607 -10.42 11.16 8.37
CA SER A 607 -9.65 11.77 9.45
C SER A 607 -9.22 10.71 10.48
N GLN A 608 -10.11 9.77 10.79
CA GLN A 608 -9.79 8.62 11.66
C GLN A 608 -8.78 7.67 11.00
N ASP A 609 -8.92 7.36 9.71
CA ASP A 609 -7.93 6.57 8.96
C ASP A 609 -6.54 7.22 9.06
N LEU A 610 -6.49 8.53 8.79
CA LEU A 610 -5.25 9.30 8.78
C LEU A 610 -4.61 9.39 10.17
N LEU A 611 -5.42 9.57 11.22
CA LEU A 611 -4.95 9.60 12.60
C LEU A 611 -4.29 8.27 12.99
N ILE A 612 -4.95 7.15 12.72
CA ILE A 612 -4.43 5.81 13.06
C ILE A 612 -3.18 5.48 12.23
N GLU A 613 -3.20 5.77 10.92
CA GLU A 613 -2.03 5.58 10.05
C GLU A 613 -0.82 6.34 10.57
N LEU A 614 -1.01 7.60 10.97
CA LEU A 614 0.08 8.44 11.41
C LEU A 614 0.52 8.15 12.84
N ASP A 615 -0.39 7.81 13.74
CA ASP A 615 -0.05 7.37 15.10
C ASP A 615 0.79 6.11 15.07
N ARG A 616 0.48 5.16 14.17
CA ARG A 616 1.33 3.99 13.93
C ARG A 616 2.70 4.38 13.36
N GLU A 617 2.75 5.26 12.36
CA GLU A 617 4.03 5.76 11.82
C GLU A 617 4.86 6.51 12.88
N LEU A 618 4.21 7.23 13.80
CA LEU A 618 4.86 7.93 14.91
C LEU A 618 5.36 6.95 15.96
N SER A 619 4.51 6.03 16.41
CA SER A 619 4.82 4.98 17.40
C SER A 619 5.92 4.05 16.93
N ASP A 620 5.96 3.81 15.62
CA ASP A 620 7.04 3.06 15.01
C ASP A 620 8.39 3.76 15.32
N VAL A 621 8.49 5.08 15.08
CA VAL A 621 9.73 5.87 15.23
C VAL A 621 10.03 6.21 16.69
N PHE A 622 9.00 6.57 17.44
CA PHE A 622 9.06 6.98 18.83
C PHE A 622 8.06 6.14 19.62
N PRO A 623 8.46 4.96 20.14
CA PRO A 623 7.56 4.08 20.88
C PRO A 623 6.93 4.71 22.13
N ASP A 624 7.61 5.69 22.72
CA ASP A 624 7.17 6.53 23.83
C ASP A 624 6.15 7.60 23.42
N ALA A 625 6.04 7.92 22.12
CA ALA A 625 5.04 8.83 21.58
C ALA A 625 3.77 8.12 21.10
N LYS A 626 3.58 6.86 21.51
CA LYS A 626 2.34 6.13 21.27
C LYS A 626 1.16 6.93 21.83
N ASP A 627 0.11 7.04 21.03
CA ASP A 627 -1.12 7.74 21.36
C ASP A 627 -0.97 9.27 21.50
N LEU A 628 0.21 9.86 21.24
CA LEU A 628 0.45 11.31 21.37
C LEU A 628 -0.58 12.15 20.59
N LEU A 629 -0.96 11.69 19.40
CA LEU A 629 -1.88 12.47 18.56
C LEU A 629 -3.25 12.63 19.21
N TYR A 630 -3.70 11.69 20.04
CA TYR A 630 -4.97 11.78 20.76
C TYR A 630 -4.96 12.85 21.87
N TYR A 631 -3.79 13.27 22.36
CA TYR A 631 -3.70 14.36 23.33
C TYR A 631 -4.01 15.75 22.72
N PHE A 632 -4.14 15.84 21.39
CA PHE A 632 -4.66 17.03 20.73
C PHE A 632 -6.20 17.11 20.74
N ILE A 633 -6.89 16.13 21.33
CA ILE A 633 -8.35 16.20 21.47
C ILE A 633 -8.75 17.50 22.18
N ASP A 634 -9.81 18.15 21.70
CA ASP A 634 -10.32 19.43 22.22
C ASP A 634 -9.36 20.63 22.11
N SER A 635 -8.22 20.48 21.43
CA SER A 635 -7.25 21.56 21.22
C SER A 635 -7.83 22.65 20.29
N PRO A 636 -7.41 23.92 20.46
CA PRO A 636 -7.72 24.96 19.48
C PRO A 636 -7.01 24.68 18.16
N SER A 637 -7.59 25.11 17.04
CA SER A 637 -6.98 24.94 15.71
C SER A 637 -5.61 25.61 15.57
N ILE A 638 -5.35 26.64 16.38
CA ILE A 638 -4.07 27.35 16.47
C ILE A 638 -3.53 27.20 17.89
N ILE A 639 -2.31 26.69 18.01
CA ILE A 639 -1.61 26.48 19.28
C ILE A 639 -0.28 27.25 19.33
N THR A 640 0.10 27.74 20.50
CA THR A 640 1.44 28.30 20.74
C THR A 640 2.48 27.19 20.92
N VAL A 641 3.77 27.57 20.91
CA VAL A 641 4.87 26.64 21.25
C VAL A 641 4.66 26.02 22.63
N ASP A 642 4.29 26.82 23.62
CA ASP A 642 4.07 26.34 24.99
C ASP A 642 2.89 25.37 25.08
N GLN A 643 1.79 25.65 24.38
CA GLN A 643 0.64 24.74 24.32
C GLN A 643 1.01 23.40 23.68
N LEU A 644 1.81 23.41 22.60
CA LEU A 644 2.29 22.19 21.97
C LEU A 644 3.12 21.34 22.94
N TYR A 645 4.05 21.96 23.69
CA TYR A 645 4.87 21.22 24.66
C TYR A 645 4.11 20.80 25.91
N ASN A 646 3.08 21.54 26.31
CA ASN A 646 2.16 21.07 27.36
C ASN A 646 1.43 19.79 26.91
N VAL A 647 0.89 19.74 25.69
CA VAL A 647 0.26 18.53 25.12
C VAL A 647 1.25 17.35 25.12
N MET A 648 2.50 17.58 24.70
CA MET A 648 3.54 16.55 24.75
C MET A 648 3.86 16.10 26.19
N SER A 649 3.84 17.02 27.14
CA SER A 649 4.14 16.70 28.54
C SER A 649 2.99 15.91 29.19
N GLU A 650 1.74 16.20 28.84
CA GLU A 650 0.56 15.41 29.23
C GLU A 650 0.61 13.98 28.67
N ALA A 651 1.14 13.82 27.45
CA ALA A 651 1.44 12.53 26.83
C ALA A 651 2.70 11.84 27.39
N ALA A 652 3.26 12.34 28.49
CA ALA A 652 4.46 11.82 29.14
C ALA A 652 5.72 11.79 28.25
N ILE A 653 5.80 12.68 27.25
CA ILE A 653 6.96 12.82 26.38
C ILE A 653 8.10 13.57 27.12
N PRO A 654 9.30 12.99 27.21
CA PRO A 654 10.46 13.67 27.81
C PRO A 654 10.82 14.97 27.08
N GLU A 655 11.20 16.01 27.82
CA GLU A 655 11.59 17.32 27.25
C GLU A 655 12.67 17.21 26.17
N GLU A 656 13.64 16.30 26.35
CA GLU A 656 14.71 16.03 25.39
C GLU A 656 14.22 15.52 24.03
N ARG A 657 12.99 14.97 23.94
CA ARG A 657 12.39 14.46 22.71
C ARG A 657 11.37 15.40 22.08
N GLN A 658 10.86 16.38 22.83
CA GLN A 658 9.80 17.28 22.37
C GLN A 658 10.17 18.02 21.08
N GLU A 659 11.43 18.47 20.96
CA GLU A 659 11.88 19.15 19.75
C GLU A 659 11.89 18.23 18.52
N THR A 660 12.35 17.00 18.71
CA THR A 660 12.43 16.00 17.64
C THR A 660 11.02 15.60 17.17
N ILE A 661 10.10 15.39 18.12
CA ILE A 661 8.70 15.07 17.83
C ILE A 661 7.99 16.25 17.17
N ARG A 662 8.19 17.50 17.62
CA ARG A 662 7.68 18.70 16.91
C ARG A 662 8.12 18.71 15.45
N ASN A 663 9.39 18.43 15.20
CA ASN A 663 9.94 18.39 13.84
C ASN A 663 9.29 17.26 13.01
N PHE A 664 9.01 16.11 13.63
CA PHE A 664 8.25 15.02 13.01
C PHE A 664 6.82 15.47 12.65
N LEU A 665 6.08 16.07 13.57
CA LEU A 665 4.71 16.55 13.35
C LEU A 665 4.64 17.60 12.22
N LEU A 666 5.60 18.54 12.17
CA LEU A 666 5.75 19.50 11.06
C LEU A 666 6.01 18.78 9.73
N TYR A 667 6.92 17.81 9.72
CA TYR A 667 7.33 17.10 8.51
C TYR A 667 6.25 16.16 7.94
N HIS A 668 5.39 15.62 8.80
CA HIS A 668 4.25 14.80 8.40
C HIS A 668 3.01 15.64 8.08
N GLY A 669 3.04 16.94 8.37
CA GLY A 669 1.96 17.88 8.08
C GLY A 669 0.79 17.80 9.06
N VAL A 670 1.02 17.29 10.28
CA VAL A 670 0.04 17.34 11.38
C VAL A 670 -0.16 18.77 11.83
N ILE A 671 0.96 19.49 11.95
CA ILE A 671 1.00 20.91 12.26
C ILE A 671 1.70 21.66 11.12
N GLY A 672 1.21 22.85 10.83
CA GLY A 672 1.84 23.85 9.98
C GLY A 672 2.25 25.06 10.81
N LEU A 673 2.92 26.02 10.16
CA LEU A 673 3.28 27.30 10.75
C LEU A 673 2.26 28.35 10.31
N ARG A 674 1.66 29.08 11.27
CA ARG A 674 0.84 30.25 10.99
C ARG A 674 1.73 31.42 10.58
N LEU A 675 1.49 31.99 9.41
CA LEU A 675 2.05 33.27 8.99
C LEU A 675 0.93 34.33 9.00
N ASP A 676 1.30 35.59 8.80
CA ASP A 676 0.36 36.72 8.84
C ASP A 676 -0.74 36.58 7.76
N ASP A 677 -0.39 36.04 6.59
CA ASP A 677 -1.23 35.98 5.41
C ASP A 677 -1.74 34.58 5.05
N LYS A 678 -1.12 33.53 5.60
CA LYS A 678 -1.47 32.14 5.28
C LYS A 678 -0.94 31.13 6.28
N ASP A 679 -1.49 29.92 6.21
CA ASP A 679 -0.91 28.75 6.84
C ASP A 679 0.11 28.13 5.89
N GLN A 680 1.23 27.66 6.46
CA GLN A 680 2.28 27.00 5.71
C GLN A 680 2.56 25.61 6.28
N TYR A 681 2.30 24.59 5.48
CA TYR A 681 2.62 23.20 5.77
C TYR A 681 3.84 22.73 4.97
N ILE A 682 4.29 21.51 5.25
CA ILE A 682 5.49 20.93 4.62
C ILE A 682 5.39 20.80 3.09
N PHE A 683 4.19 20.61 2.55
CA PHE A 683 3.97 20.52 1.10
C PHE A 683 4.04 21.87 0.39
N ASP A 684 3.90 23.00 1.11
CA ASP A 684 4.05 24.35 0.54
C ASP A 684 5.51 24.77 0.33
N VAL A 685 6.45 24.00 0.90
CA VAL A 685 7.90 24.25 0.83
C VAL A 685 8.66 23.12 0.12
N GLY A 686 7.97 22.34 -0.71
CA GLY A 686 8.58 21.22 -1.44
C GLY A 686 9.21 20.17 -0.52
N TYR A 687 8.64 20.00 0.67
CA TYR A 687 9.13 19.12 1.73
C TYR A 687 10.54 19.43 2.27
N ASP A 688 10.97 20.69 2.16
CA ASP A 688 12.18 21.20 2.81
C ASP A 688 11.85 21.76 4.21
N LEU A 689 11.90 20.88 5.21
CA LEU A 689 11.61 21.23 6.61
C LEU A 689 12.49 22.38 7.14
N LYS A 690 13.70 22.55 6.60
CA LYS A 690 14.63 23.60 7.03
C LYS A 690 14.05 24.99 6.87
N GLN A 691 13.23 25.21 5.84
CA GLN A 691 12.57 26.51 5.62
C GLN A 691 11.61 26.85 6.75
N ILE A 692 10.82 25.88 7.20
CA ILE A 692 9.88 26.06 8.31
C ILE A 692 10.64 26.23 9.61
N LEU A 693 11.65 25.39 9.89
CA LEU A 693 12.45 25.49 11.12
C LEU A 693 13.14 26.84 11.26
N ILE A 694 13.74 27.38 10.20
CA ILE A 694 14.36 28.72 10.23
C ILE A 694 13.33 29.79 10.59
N ARG A 695 12.09 29.68 10.09
CA ARG A 695 11.01 30.62 10.44
C ARG A 695 10.56 30.47 11.88
N VAL A 696 10.40 29.23 12.37
CA VAL A 696 10.12 28.95 13.79
C VAL A 696 11.20 29.57 14.68
N THR A 697 12.48 29.37 14.37
CA THR A 697 13.60 29.96 15.13
C THR A 697 13.58 31.49 15.11
N ARG A 698 13.19 32.11 13.99
CA ARG A 698 13.09 33.58 13.87
C ARG A 698 11.93 34.15 14.68
N LEU A 699 10.80 33.45 14.72
CA LEU A 699 9.61 33.86 15.47
C LEU A 699 9.77 33.59 16.97
N GLY A 700 10.56 32.58 17.37
CA GLY A 700 10.79 32.25 18.76
C GLY A 700 9.48 31.89 19.47
N THR A 701 9.18 32.57 20.58
CA THR A 701 7.95 32.37 21.36
C THR A 701 6.69 32.87 20.66
N GLU A 702 6.81 33.74 19.65
CA GLU A 702 5.68 34.23 18.86
C GLU A 702 5.23 33.24 17.78
N ALA A 703 5.96 32.13 17.60
CA ALA A 703 5.59 31.10 16.65
C ALA A 703 4.24 30.47 17.07
N ARG A 704 3.32 30.39 16.10
CA ARG A 704 2.02 29.71 16.26
C ARG A 704 1.92 28.58 15.27
N PHE A 705 1.54 27.41 15.75
CA PHE A 705 1.30 26.25 14.93
C PHE A 705 -0.19 26.10 14.63
N VAL A 706 -0.51 25.66 13.42
CA VAL A 706 -1.88 25.38 12.99
C VAL A 706 -2.03 23.89 12.80
N LEU A 707 -2.99 23.28 13.51
CA LEU A 707 -3.33 21.87 13.32
C LEU A 707 -3.95 21.70 11.94
N ASN A 708 -3.56 20.64 11.23
CA ASN A 708 -4.03 20.43 9.88
C ASN A 708 -5.52 20.01 9.88
N PRO A 709 -6.38 20.67 9.07
CA PRO A 709 -7.82 20.42 9.07
C PRO A 709 -8.20 19.00 8.65
N ALA A 710 -7.29 18.24 8.04
CA ALA A 710 -7.47 16.81 7.79
C ALA A 710 -7.68 15.98 9.08
N PHE A 711 -7.13 16.42 10.21
CA PHE A 711 -7.24 15.72 11.51
C PHE A 711 -8.38 16.26 12.39
N ALA A 712 -8.97 17.39 12.02
CA ALA A 712 -9.93 18.09 12.87
C ALA A 712 -11.15 17.26 13.29
N PRO A 713 -11.80 16.47 12.40
CA PRO A 713 -12.94 15.66 12.83
C PRO A 713 -12.60 14.48 13.75
N ALA A 714 -11.40 13.88 13.62
CA ALA A 714 -10.99 12.76 14.47
C ALA A 714 -10.49 13.23 15.84
N LEU A 715 -9.90 14.41 15.90
CA LEU A 715 -9.38 15.03 17.12
C LEU A 715 -10.36 16.01 17.75
N GLU A 716 -11.56 16.19 17.21
CA GLU A 716 -12.57 17.13 17.71
C GLU A 716 -11.98 18.53 17.96
N ILE A 717 -11.12 18.98 17.04
CA ILE A 717 -10.43 20.27 17.15
C ILE A 717 -11.47 21.40 17.17
N LYS A 718 -11.29 22.35 18.10
CA LYS A 718 -12.10 23.57 18.18
C LYS A 718 -11.75 24.49 17.02
N ASP A 719 -12.41 24.27 15.90
CA ASP A 719 -12.30 25.03 14.67
C ASP A 719 -13.65 25.66 14.31
N GLN A 720 -13.62 26.92 13.89
CA GLN A 720 -14.80 27.74 13.60
C GLN A 720 -15.67 27.11 12.51
N LEU A 721 -15.06 26.35 11.59
CA LEU A 721 -15.75 25.61 10.52
C LEU A 721 -16.66 24.50 11.05
N PHE A 722 -16.22 23.77 12.08
CA PHE A 722 -16.97 22.65 12.66
C PHE A 722 -17.92 23.09 13.78
N GLU A 723 -17.63 24.19 14.47
CA GLU A 723 -18.55 24.82 15.43
C GLU A 723 -19.84 25.34 14.76
N GLN A 724 -19.76 25.79 13.51
CA GLN A 724 -20.95 26.18 12.74
C GLN A 724 -21.90 25.00 12.49
N GLN A 725 -21.40 23.76 12.44
CA GLN A 725 -22.24 22.58 12.27
C GLN A 725 -23.07 22.25 13.51
N SER A 726 -22.51 22.42 14.71
CA SER A 726 -23.23 22.27 15.98
C SER A 726 -24.48 23.17 16.00
N SER A 727 -24.41 24.34 15.36
CA SER A 727 -25.54 25.27 15.24
C SER A 727 -26.59 24.85 14.20
N PHE A 728 -26.22 24.03 13.20
CA PHE A 728 -27.12 23.48 12.19
C PHE A 728 -27.77 22.15 12.62
N ALA A 729 -27.08 21.31 13.40
CA ALA A 729 -27.65 20.07 13.94
C ALA A 729 -28.67 20.31 15.08
N LEU A 730 -28.71 21.52 15.64
CA LEU A 730 -29.69 22.00 16.63
C LEU A 730 -30.93 22.66 15.99
N LYS A 731 -31.02 22.70 14.66
CA LYS A 731 -32.22 23.11 13.90
C LYS A 731 -32.78 21.93 13.12
#